data_AF-A0A1L9T1L1-F1
#
_entry.id   AF-A0A1L9T1L1-F1
#
_cell.length_a   1.000
_cell.length_b   1.000
_cell.length_c   1.000
_cell.angle_alpha   90.00
_cell.angle_beta   90.00
_cell.angle_gamma   90.00
#
_symmetry.space_group_name_H-M   'P 1'
#
loop_
_entity.id
_entity.type
_entity.pdbx_description
1 polymer ?
#
loop_
_entity_poly.entity_id
_entity_poly.type
_entity_poly.pdbx_seq_one_letter_code
_entity_poly.pdbx_strand_id
1 'polypeptide(L)'
;MTSIQRVAASAVQLNPEANFSLFHANFDFSLFKCEAPAELLPLGESLSRQRRELAEEGSFHILARRLGILFEKVLPEVPALLKAYGTRASEIASELDKTGAPSKSIADGIFGPHLGLDTTTIWAGATSGSCALLMHPLACMLARIWSPQEATAIWVELVNDRRQEIKNQAMERDTASNFFAQQAALYETDWSNLQAWDASARAWLQVADNSSVKQQQKRVELIANNLSVAVQTQVTPDGMTISASGKRMVYGSVLHNFRTALLALDSLVSGKPQRILDGGVLLGLTSWHLYPDLVILGPKTKDVFQKDLLVAPCGVATLSIAYDEDPNGNQDGVYWSLPLSSLRYYGTVQRERSSFRDSKKLSFPEFQALILGASLGSLDGLSAAAGILKCIWKFSFSVYQDTLQKVQRTPACLDWSVKSHVINMDIGKPMWEMPKEGIPQLGTVMEHLHILSPLIGGIELYLSGAKEESAKALQLIRYGANSAASWIGNKRHSSDPPFFGVADLAFTLGAIRTSGDRVRVLKRIWQSHCSPSEGCIIRFYREDNTWGYTSLSSTKCATSGKRSRREYESEVYETDTIRIPDDEDWTFVSSKSDGFQFGSVSGDYYACDVPESINDELHGDSFDAFIRDEPKMATPVIWDLVLGNHGLAGVYTRRDSTPIACEYTPRSTVPLPDLLELASYGCLDLGMVMEGIKGFLATHRPDHHFSLLALGRIIEHHKRDLPHIKVPMSVIKQSPWTWSWTGIVVEELKSQHYTAASLARDGIITDKIYPSPLTRQQAFASILQFESGTLSVQVDEMDKVMAISSGNSLFIAQRLLSDPIPPDNMASCAVAHAFGNVGKPGIALLFAPEQPLVRDHDVERWQVVNHNLFDGSQAGGVFDGSSLHMSFTGWEGPLRVRGPSAFRGMEAYNLETRISMYDQGEWVADLNILESLTSSPNLRVCGVHCRQCGHDPSIAASGAELVSIDCWEELLSTADKPMVLRSGSSWMVRLTGVSIAYSRGFRCFLLPVHKDFCWTCVVEEAETGEAKDQKLLFVY
;
A
#
# COMPACT_ATOMS: atom_id res chain seq x y z
N MET A 1 0.84 -3.73 -52.68
CA MET A 1 2.19 -3.26 -52.32
C MET A 1 3.26 -4.28 -52.75
N THR A 2 3.48 -4.47 -54.06
CA THR A 2 4.41 -5.50 -54.59
C THR A 2 5.57 -4.93 -55.41
N SER A 3 5.69 -3.60 -55.57
CA SER A 3 6.74 -2.99 -56.41
C SER A 3 7.99 -2.53 -55.67
N ILE A 4 7.96 -2.34 -54.34
CA ILE A 4 9.09 -1.77 -53.58
C ILE A 4 10.05 -2.85 -53.03
N GLN A 5 9.57 -4.06 -52.73
CA GLN A 5 10.43 -5.19 -52.34
C GLN A 5 11.41 -5.60 -53.45
N ARG A 6 11.06 -5.36 -54.74
CA ARG A 6 11.97 -5.62 -55.86
C ARG A 6 13.09 -4.59 -56.00
N VAL A 7 12.92 -3.36 -55.52
CA VAL A 7 13.97 -2.33 -55.64
C VAL A 7 15.12 -2.63 -54.68
N ALA A 8 14.83 -3.14 -53.47
CA ALA A 8 15.85 -3.60 -52.53
C ALA A 8 16.62 -4.84 -53.05
N ALA A 9 15.93 -5.77 -53.73
CA ALA A 9 16.58 -6.96 -54.30
C ALA A 9 17.35 -6.68 -55.61
N SER A 10 16.95 -5.67 -56.39
CA SER A 10 17.60 -5.32 -57.67
C SER A 10 18.83 -4.42 -57.51
N ALA A 11 18.98 -3.74 -56.37
CA ALA A 11 20.16 -2.90 -56.07
C ALA A 11 21.45 -3.70 -55.79
N VAL A 12 21.35 -5.02 -55.60
CA VAL A 12 22.49 -5.91 -55.29
C VAL A 12 23.33 -6.24 -56.54
N GLN A 13 22.86 -5.95 -57.76
CA GLN A 13 23.52 -6.42 -59.00
C GLN A 13 24.28 -5.35 -59.81
N LEU A 14 24.39 -4.09 -59.35
CA LEU A 14 25.14 -3.06 -60.07
C LEU A 14 26.12 -2.33 -59.14
N ASN A 15 27.41 -2.49 -59.44
CA ASN A 15 28.61 -1.85 -58.86
C ASN A 15 28.72 -1.78 -57.33
N PRO A 16 29.59 -2.61 -56.70
CA PRO A 16 29.81 -2.53 -55.25
C PRO A 16 30.39 -1.16 -54.82
N GLU A 17 31.25 -0.53 -55.60
CA GLU A 17 31.93 0.72 -55.19
C GLU A 17 31.02 1.97 -55.23
N ALA A 18 30.04 2.03 -56.13
CA ALA A 18 29.10 3.18 -56.20
C ALA A 18 28.01 3.12 -55.11
N ASN A 19 27.67 1.91 -54.64
CA ASN A 19 26.76 1.72 -53.52
C ASN A 19 27.43 2.07 -52.17
N PHE A 20 28.73 1.82 -52.00
CA PHE A 20 29.43 2.18 -50.75
C PHE A 20 29.41 3.69 -50.47
N SER A 21 29.46 4.55 -51.49
CA SER A 21 29.41 6.01 -51.28
C SER A 21 28.00 6.56 -50.99
N LEU A 22 26.94 5.91 -51.46
CA LEU A 22 25.55 6.30 -51.15
C LEU A 22 25.10 5.81 -49.76
N PHE A 23 25.64 4.69 -49.28
CA PHE A 23 25.38 4.16 -47.93
C PHE A 23 26.08 4.94 -46.79
N HIS A 24 27.03 5.82 -47.12
CA HIS A 24 27.57 6.80 -46.16
C HIS A 24 26.56 7.90 -45.78
N ALA A 25 25.41 7.98 -46.45
CA ALA A 25 24.29 8.81 -46.01
C ALA A 25 23.51 8.08 -44.90
N ASN A 26 23.58 8.62 -43.67
CA ASN A 26 22.74 8.32 -42.49
C ASN A 26 21.74 7.17 -42.67
N PHE A 27 22.16 5.94 -42.32
CA PHE A 27 21.25 4.79 -42.33
C PHE A 27 20.11 5.02 -41.34
N ASP A 28 18.90 5.17 -41.85
CA ASP A 28 17.71 5.39 -41.03
C ASP A 28 17.12 4.06 -40.56
N PHE A 29 17.31 3.76 -39.28
CA PHE A 29 16.79 2.56 -38.64
C PHE A 29 15.25 2.52 -38.56
N SER A 30 14.55 3.62 -38.82
CA SER A 30 13.08 3.67 -38.82
C SER A 30 12.44 2.99 -40.04
N LEU A 31 13.18 2.81 -41.13
CA LEU A 31 12.65 2.34 -42.41
C LEU A 31 12.57 0.81 -42.54
N PHE A 32 13.17 0.06 -41.60
CA PHE A 32 13.26 -1.40 -41.68
C PHE A 32 12.34 -2.09 -40.67
N LYS A 33 11.26 -2.70 -41.16
CA LYS A 33 10.31 -3.46 -40.35
C LYS A 33 10.36 -4.95 -40.67
N CYS A 34 10.37 -5.78 -39.64
CA CYS A 34 10.20 -7.23 -39.73
C CYS A 34 8.73 -7.61 -39.57
N GLU A 35 8.33 -8.73 -40.17
CA GLU A 35 7.06 -9.37 -39.85
C GLU A 35 7.10 -9.94 -38.42
N ALA A 36 6.08 -9.62 -37.62
CA ALA A 36 6.00 -10.08 -36.24
C ALA A 36 5.76 -11.61 -36.18
N PRO A 37 6.37 -12.33 -35.21
CA PRO A 37 6.09 -13.75 -35.00
C PRO A 37 4.59 -14.01 -34.81
N ALA A 38 4.09 -15.13 -35.35
CA ALA A 38 2.67 -15.48 -35.33
C ALA A 38 2.11 -15.55 -33.89
N GLU A 39 2.93 -16.00 -32.94
CA GLU A 39 2.58 -16.12 -31.53
C GLU A 39 2.27 -14.78 -30.86
N LEU A 40 2.80 -13.66 -31.39
CA LEU A 40 2.66 -12.33 -30.81
C LEU A 40 1.59 -11.47 -31.50
N LEU A 41 0.98 -11.94 -32.60
CA LEU A 41 -0.08 -11.19 -33.29
C LEU A 41 -1.23 -10.77 -32.37
N PRO A 42 -1.78 -11.64 -31.49
CA PRO A 42 -2.84 -11.24 -30.56
C PRO A 42 -2.42 -10.12 -29.60
N LEU A 43 -1.14 -10.10 -29.19
CA LEU A 43 -0.59 -9.06 -28.33
C LEU A 43 -0.47 -7.71 -29.05
N GLY A 44 -0.20 -7.71 -30.36
CA GLY A 44 -0.21 -6.49 -31.17
C GLY A 44 -1.61 -5.90 -31.36
N GLU A 45 -2.66 -6.73 -31.31
CA GLU A 45 -4.06 -6.32 -31.43
C GLU A 45 -4.61 -5.67 -30.15
N SER A 46 -4.08 -6.03 -28.98
CA SER A 46 -4.52 -5.46 -27.68
C SER A 46 -3.87 -4.12 -27.33
N LEU A 47 -2.85 -3.68 -28.08
CA LEU A 47 -2.19 -2.39 -27.87
C LEU A 47 -3.10 -1.22 -28.25
N SER A 48 -3.06 -0.16 -27.43
CA SER A 48 -3.68 1.11 -27.81
C SER A 48 -3.02 1.66 -29.09
N ARG A 49 -3.79 2.41 -29.88
CA ARG A 49 -3.33 2.99 -31.14
C ARG A 49 -2.00 3.75 -30.98
N GLN A 50 -1.91 4.59 -29.95
CA GLN A 50 -0.70 5.36 -29.66
C GLN A 50 0.51 4.46 -29.33
N ARG A 51 0.32 3.42 -28.51
CA ARG A 51 1.41 2.49 -28.15
C ARG A 51 1.87 1.67 -29.35
N ARG A 52 0.94 1.30 -30.24
CA ARG A 52 1.24 0.58 -31.48
C ARG A 52 2.04 1.45 -32.44
N GLU A 53 1.64 2.70 -32.65
CA GLU A 53 2.39 3.68 -33.46
C GLU A 53 3.81 3.88 -32.90
N LEU A 54 3.97 4.01 -31.58
CA LEU A 54 5.29 4.12 -30.93
C LEU A 54 6.18 2.88 -31.14
N ALA A 55 5.60 1.69 -31.13
CA ALA A 55 6.31 0.42 -31.28
C ALA A 55 6.63 0.06 -32.73
N GLU A 56 5.82 0.50 -33.69
CA GLU A 56 6.01 0.18 -35.12
C GLU A 56 6.80 1.26 -35.87
N GLU A 57 6.69 2.53 -35.47
CA GLU A 57 7.23 3.68 -36.22
C GLU A 57 7.94 4.71 -35.33
N GLY A 58 7.74 4.65 -34.02
CA GLY A 58 8.27 5.63 -33.08
C GLY A 58 9.65 5.32 -32.50
N SER A 59 9.94 5.96 -31.37
CA SER A 59 11.23 5.85 -30.68
C SER A 59 11.53 4.44 -30.18
N PHE A 60 10.51 3.67 -29.79
CA PHE A 60 10.67 2.28 -29.36
C PHE A 60 11.11 1.38 -30.50
N HIS A 61 10.55 1.56 -31.71
CA HIS A 61 10.98 0.83 -32.90
C HIS A 61 12.46 1.07 -33.20
N ILE A 62 12.85 2.35 -33.29
CA ILE A 62 14.23 2.76 -33.59
C ILE A 62 15.21 2.22 -32.54
N LEU A 63 14.85 2.30 -31.25
CA LEU A 63 15.67 1.78 -30.17
C LEU A 63 15.79 0.25 -30.24
N ALA A 64 14.69 -0.47 -30.40
CA ALA A 64 14.68 -1.93 -30.49
C ALA A 64 15.59 -2.42 -31.62
N ARG A 65 15.48 -1.82 -32.80
CA ARG A 65 16.30 -2.15 -33.96
C ARG A 65 17.79 -1.91 -33.71
N ARG A 66 18.14 -0.77 -33.11
CA ARG A 66 19.52 -0.45 -32.75
C ARG A 66 20.09 -1.43 -31.73
N LEU A 67 19.36 -1.72 -30.66
CA LEU A 67 19.80 -2.69 -29.65
C LEU A 67 19.97 -4.08 -30.26
N GLY A 68 19.01 -4.54 -31.06
CA GLY A 68 19.08 -5.83 -31.74
C GLY A 68 20.36 -5.98 -32.57
N ILE A 69 20.70 -4.97 -33.37
CA ILE A 69 21.91 -4.97 -34.22
C ILE A 69 23.19 -4.88 -33.40
N LEU A 70 23.21 -4.06 -32.33
CA LEU A 70 24.39 -3.93 -31.46
C LEU A 70 24.77 -5.26 -30.80
N PHE A 71 23.78 -6.06 -30.38
CA PHE A 71 24.00 -7.29 -29.62
C PHE A 71 23.90 -8.58 -30.45
N GLU A 72 23.53 -8.51 -31.72
CA GLU A 72 23.30 -9.67 -32.62
C GLU A 72 24.39 -10.74 -32.56
N LYS A 73 25.66 -10.35 -32.63
CA LYS A 73 26.80 -11.29 -32.65
C LYS A 73 27.16 -11.92 -31.31
N VAL A 74 26.52 -11.49 -30.21
CA VAL A 74 26.88 -11.88 -28.84
C VAL A 74 25.81 -12.72 -28.18
N LEU A 75 24.57 -12.62 -28.65
CA LEU A 75 23.44 -13.36 -28.11
C LEU A 75 23.32 -14.74 -28.77
N PRO A 76 22.92 -15.78 -28.02
CA PRO A 76 22.65 -17.10 -28.58
C PRO A 76 21.32 -17.13 -29.33
N GLU A 77 21.19 -18.06 -30.29
CA GLU A 77 19.91 -18.38 -30.90
C GLU A 77 19.09 -19.25 -29.95
N VAL A 78 17.87 -18.80 -29.62
CA VAL A 78 16.95 -19.45 -28.67
C VAL A 78 15.51 -19.48 -29.19
N PRO A 79 15.25 -20.16 -30.32
CA PRO A 79 13.96 -20.11 -31.00
C PRO A 79 12.82 -20.77 -30.20
N ALA A 80 13.12 -21.81 -29.41
CA ALA A 80 12.10 -22.50 -28.60
C ALA A 80 11.62 -21.59 -27.46
N LEU A 81 12.57 -20.91 -26.79
CA LEU A 81 12.27 -19.92 -25.77
C LEU A 81 11.43 -18.76 -26.32
N LEU A 82 11.83 -18.16 -27.44
CA LEU A 82 11.11 -17.03 -28.03
C LEU A 82 9.66 -17.40 -28.39
N LYS A 83 9.45 -18.61 -28.93
CA LYS A 83 8.12 -19.13 -29.24
C LYS A 83 7.26 -19.31 -27.99
N ALA A 84 7.81 -19.97 -26.96
CA ALA A 84 7.10 -20.20 -25.70
C ALA A 84 6.79 -18.88 -24.99
N TYR A 85 7.75 -17.96 -24.93
CA TYR A 85 7.57 -16.64 -24.35
C TYR A 85 6.51 -15.82 -25.10
N GLY A 86 6.56 -15.78 -26.44
CA GLY A 86 5.57 -15.08 -27.26
C GLY A 86 4.15 -15.63 -27.05
N THR A 87 4.03 -16.96 -26.96
CA THR A 87 2.74 -17.63 -26.67
C THR A 87 2.23 -17.24 -25.29
N ARG A 88 3.07 -17.32 -24.24
CA ARG A 88 2.73 -16.91 -22.87
C ARG A 88 2.34 -15.44 -22.78
N ALA A 89 3.07 -14.57 -23.47
CA ALA A 89 2.77 -13.14 -23.47
C ALA A 89 1.39 -12.85 -24.08
N SER A 90 1.05 -13.51 -25.18
CA SER A 90 -0.28 -13.42 -25.81
C SER A 90 -1.40 -14.06 -24.98
N GLU A 91 -1.14 -15.17 -24.28
CA GLU A 91 -2.08 -15.78 -23.32
C GLU A 91 -2.45 -14.78 -22.21
N ILE A 92 -1.44 -14.16 -21.59
CA ILE A 92 -1.62 -13.16 -20.53
C ILE A 92 -2.37 -11.93 -21.06
N ALA A 93 -2.01 -11.45 -22.26
CA ALA A 93 -2.68 -10.30 -22.86
C ALA A 93 -4.18 -10.57 -23.11
N SER A 94 -4.48 -11.73 -23.69
CA SER A 94 -5.86 -12.15 -24.02
C SER A 94 -6.75 -12.39 -22.79
N GLU A 95 -6.15 -12.67 -21.64
CA GLU A 95 -6.86 -12.82 -20.35
C GLU A 95 -7.27 -11.45 -19.80
N LEU A 96 -6.41 -10.45 -19.91
CA LEU A 96 -6.65 -9.13 -19.33
C LEU A 96 -7.78 -8.39 -20.05
N ASP A 97 -7.86 -8.53 -21.37
CA ASP A 97 -8.96 -7.99 -22.18
C ASP A 97 -10.33 -8.50 -21.73
N LYS A 98 -10.38 -9.65 -21.05
CA LYS A 98 -11.62 -10.28 -20.55
C LYS A 98 -11.93 -9.94 -19.08
N THR A 99 -10.93 -9.54 -18.28
CA THR A 99 -11.04 -9.52 -16.80
C THR A 99 -11.23 -8.13 -16.19
N GLY A 100 -11.14 -7.05 -16.96
CA GLY A 100 -11.42 -5.72 -16.41
C GLY A 100 -11.49 -4.62 -17.45
N ALA A 101 -12.66 -4.47 -18.09
CA ALA A 101 -12.94 -3.25 -18.84
C ALA A 101 -12.91 -2.06 -17.86
N PRO A 102 -12.10 -1.01 -18.09
CA PRO A 102 -12.15 0.20 -17.29
C PRO A 102 -13.56 0.78 -17.32
N SER A 103 -13.94 1.57 -16.31
CA SER A 103 -15.23 2.25 -16.34
C SER A 103 -15.35 3.07 -17.63
N LYS A 104 -16.55 3.11 -18.22
CA LYS A 104 -16.80 3.87 -19.46
C LYS A 104 -16.28 5.31 -19.37
N SER A 105 -16.40 5.95 -18.20
CA SER A 105 -15.90 7.31 -17.96
C SER A 105 -14.38 7.45 -18.10
N ILE A 106 -13.59 6.41 -17.80
CA ILE A 106 -12.13 6.43 -17.94
C ILE A 106 -11.75 6.02 -19.37
N ALA A 107 -12.41 4.98 -19.90
CA ALA A 107 -12.16 4.44 -21.24
C ALA A 107 -12.43 5.47 -22.35
N ASP A 108 -13.57 6.14 -22.26
CA ASP A 108 -14.04 7.12 -23.25
C ASP A 108 -13.59 8.56 -22.88
N GLY A 109 -12.87 8.72 -21.77
CA GLY A 109 -12.47 10.02 -21.22
C GLY A 109 -10.98 10.35 -21.38
N ILE A 110 -10.52 11.32 -20.58
CA ILE A 110 -9.18 11.96 -20.63
C ILE A 110 -8.02 10.95 -20.69
N PHE A 111 -8.13 9.82 -19.98
CA PHE A 111 -7.06 8.84 -19.80
C PHE A 111 -7.12 7.67 -20.77
N GLY A 112 -8.16 7.55 -21.59
CA GLY A 112 -8.40 6.41 -22.50
C GLY A 112 -7.17 5.93 -23.28
N PRO A 113 -6.41 6.81 -23.96
CA PRO A 113 -5.22 6.42 -24.74
C PRO A 113 -4.09 5.76 -23.93
N HIS A 114 -4.06 6.01 -22.62
CA HIS A 114 -3.03 5.56 -21.68
C HIS A 114 -3.42 4.30 -20.91
N LEU A 115 -4.63 3.78 -21.14
CA LEU A 115 -5.13 2.57 -20.51
C LEU A 115 -4.60 1.32 -21.16
N GLY A 116 -4.70 0.22 -20.42
CA GLY A 116 -4.40 -1.11 -20.90
C GLY A 116 -2.95 -1.52 -20.71
N LEU A 117 -2.62 -2.66 -21.30
CA LEU A 117 -1.33 -3.30 -21.19
C LEU A 117 -0.22 -2.50 -21.87
N ASP A 118 0.87 -2.28 -21.15
CA ASP A 118 2.10 -1.77 -21.74
C ASP A 118 2.96 -2.94 -22.21
N THR A 119 2.76 -3.33 -23.47
CA THR A 119 3.57 -4.34 -24.18
C THR A 119 4.37 -3.72 -25.32
N THR A 120 4.55 -2.39 -25.30
CA THR A 120 5.19 -1.61 -26.37
C THR A 120 6.59 -2.13 -26.70
N THR A 121 7.39 -2.48 -25.69
CA THR A 121 8.74 -3.04 -25.89
C THR A 121 8.75 -4.44 -26.51
N ILE A 122 7.77 -5.29 -26.16
CA ILE A 122 7.62 -6.63 -26.76
C ILE A 122 7.28 -6.48 -28.24
N TRP A 123 6.29 -5.65 -28.57
CA TRP A 123 5.86 -5.44 -29.95
C TRP A 123 6.94 -4.74 -30.80
N ALA A 124 7.63 -3.75 -30.24
CA ALA A 124 8.75 -3.10 -30.90
C ALA A 124 9.89 -4.08 -31.19
N GLY A 125 10.22 -4.97 -30.25
CA GLY A 125 11.18 -6.04 -30.47
C GLY A 125 10.73 -7.03 -31.55
N ALA A 126 9.48 -7.47 -31.51
CA ALA A 126 8.88 -8.41 -32.46
C ALA A 126 8.93 -7.89 -33.90
N THR A 127 8.63 -6.62 -34.11
CA THR A 127 8.66 -5.94 -35.42
C THR A 127 10.06 -5.47 -35.83
N SER A 128 11.08 -5.67 -34.98
CA SER A 128 12.48 -5.29 -35.24
C SER A 128 13.43 -6.48 -35.42
N GLY A 129 12.98 -7.70 -35.15
CA GLY A 129 13.74 -8.95 -35.35
C GLY A 129 14.03 -9.73 -34.06
N SER A 130 14.47 -10.99 -34.18
CA SER A 130 14.65 -11.92 -33.04
C SER A 130 15.63 -11.41 -31.97
N CYS A 131 16.78 -10.85 -32.36
CA CYS A 131 17.74 -10.27 -31.42
C CYS A 131 17.20 -9.03 -30.71
N ALA A 132 16.37 -8.23 -31.39
CA ALA A 132 15.71 -7.08 -30.78
C ALA A 132 14.64 -7.54 -29.76
N LEU A 133 13.88 -8.59 -30.08
CA LEU A 133 12.92 -9.21 -29.16
C LEU A 133 13.58 -9.72 -27.87
N LEU A 134 14.81 -10.26 -27.94
CA LEU A 134 15.57 -10.68 -26.75
C LEU A 134 15.94 -9.53 -25.80
N MET A 135 15.94 -8.27 -26.25
CA MET A 135 16.23 -7.12 -25.39
C MET A 135 15.13 -6.82 -24.38
N HIS A 136 13.90 -7.28 -24.65
CA HIS A 136 12.81 -7.17 -23.68
C HIS A 136 13.00 -8.13 -22.47
N PRO A 137 13.25 -9.45 -22.64
CA PRO A 137 13.60 -10.34 -21.54
C PRO A 137 14.79 -9.89 -20.68
N LEU A 138 15.79 -9.23 -21.27
CA LEU A 138 16.88 -8.59 -20.53
C LEU A 138 16.36 -7.42 -19.68
N ALA A 139 15.54 -6.54 -20.26
CA ALA A 139 14.89 -5.47 -19.51
C ALA A 139 14.06 -6.01 -18.35
N CYS A 140 13.33 -7.12 -18.53
CA CYS A 140 12.61 -7.81 -17.46
C CYS A 140 13.54 -8.27 -16.32
N MET A 141 14.68 -8.89 -16.62
CA MET A 141 15.64 -9.30 -15.57
C MET A 141 16.16 -8.11 -14.77
N LEU A 142 16.51 -7.01 -15.45
CA LEU A 142 16.99 -5.80 -14.79
C LEU A 142 15.87 -5.13 -13.97
N ALA A 143 14.68 -5.03 -14.54
CA ALA A 143 13.48 -4.51 -13.90
C ALA A 143 13.07 -5.29 -12.64
N ARG A 144 13.32 -6.59 -12.61
CA ARG A 144 12.99 -7.48 -11.50
C ARG A 144 13.85 -7.25 -10.26
N ILE A 145 15.03 -6.64 -10.37
CA ILE A 145 15.99 -6.53 -9.25
C ILE A 145 16.51 -5.11 -8.99
N TRP A 146 16.72 -4.30 -10.04
CA TRP A 146 17.28 -2.95 -9.93
C TRP A 146 16.18 -1.89 -9.88
N SER A 147 16.44 -0.75 -9.22
CA SER A 147 15.55 0.42 -9.32
C SER A 147 15.54 0.98 -10.75
N PRO A 148 14.54 1.80 -11.15
CA PRO A 148 14.48 2.38 -12.50
C PRO A 148 15.78 3.11 -12.90
N GLN A 149 16.35 3.89 -12.00
CA GLN A 149 17.59 4.65 -12.26
C GLN A 149 18.80 3.75 -12.37
N GLU A 150 18.90 2.73 -11.51
CA GLU A 150 20.00 1.76 -11.53
C GLU A 150 19.96 0.90 -12.80
N ALA A 151 18.78 0.41 -13.18
CA ALA A 151 18.60 -0.34 -14.42
C ALA A 151 18.95 0.51 -15.65
N THR A 152 18.53 1.78 -15.67
CA THR A 152 18.90 2.70 -16.74
C THR A 152 20.42 2.93 -16.78
N ALA A 153 21.08 3.11 -15.63
CA ALA A 153 22.53 3.23 -15.59
C ALA A 153 23.23 1.98 -16.13
N ILE A 154 22.73 0.79 -15.78
CA ILE A 154 23.21 -0.48 -16.34
C ILE A 154 23.03 -0.52 -17.86
N TRP A 155 21.87 -0.13 -18.38
CA TRP A 155 21.61 -0.05 -19.83
C TRP A 155 22.59 0.87 -20.56
N VAL A 156 22.87 2.05 -19.99
CA VAL A 156 23.82 3.01 -20.55
C VAL A 156 25.22 2.41 -20.62
N GLU A 157 25.67 1.77 -19.54
CA GLU A 157 26.97 1.10 -19.51
C GLU A 157 27.04 -0.05 -20.53
N LEU A 158 26.00 -0.87 -20.62
CA LEU A 158 25.91 -1.97 -21.59
C LEU A 158 26.04 -1.48 -23.04
N VAL A 159 25.27 -0.45 -23.40
CA VAL A 159 25.27 0.11 -24.74
C VAL A 159 26.62 0.78 -25.03
N ASN A 160 27.15 1.56 -24.11
CA ASN A 160 28.43 2.26 -24.31
C ASN A 160 29.61 1.30 -24.46
N ASP A 161 29.70 0.28 -23.62
CA ASP A 161 30.76 -0.73 -23.70
C ASP A 161 30.66 -1.49 -25.03
N ARG A 162 29.45 -1.88 -25.44
CA ARG A 162 29.25 -2.59 -26.71
C ARG A 162 29.61 -1.72 -27.92
N ARG A 163 29.24 -0.44 -27.88
CA ARG A 163 29.62 0.54 -28.91
C ARG A 163 31.14 0.68 -29.02
N GLN A 164 31.84 0.77 -27.88
CA GLN A 164 33.30 0.84 -27.85
C GLN A 164 33.94 -0.44 -28.40
N GLU A 165 33.43 -1.62 -28.04
CA GLU A 165 33.92 -2.90 -28.55
C GLU A 165 33.80 -2.98 -30.08
N ILE A 166 32.66 -2.58 -30.64
CA ILE A 166 32.43 -2.55 -32.10
C ILE A 166 33.36 -1.53 -32.78
N LYS A 167 33.56 -0.34 -32.18
CA LYS A 167 34.48 0.68 -32.71
C LYS A 167 35.92 0.18 -32.72
N ASN A 168 36.37 -0.49 -31.66
CA ASN A 168 37.71 -1.06 -31.59
C ASN A 168 37.89 -2.21 -32.60
N GLN A 169 36.89 -3.08 -32.75
CA GLN A 169 36.90 -4.16 -33.75
C GLN A 169 36.96 -3.63 -35.19
N ALA A 170 36.34 -2.48 -35.46
CA ALA A 170 36.40 -1.81 -36.75
C ALA A 170 37.79 -1.23 -37.06
N MET A 171 38.55 -0.84 -36.01
CA MET A 171 39.93 -0.35 -36.16
C MET A 171 40.94 -1.49 -36.34
N GLU A 172 40.66 -2.67 -35.79
CA GLU A 172 41.58 -3.82 -35.78
C GLU A 172 41.45 -4.76 -36.99
N ARG A 173 40.35 -4.72 -37.75
CA ARG A 173 40.12 -5.64 -38.89
C ARG A 173 39.60 -4.94 -40.15
N ASP A 174 40.21 -5.27 -41.28
CA ASP A 174 39.85 -4.88 -42.67
C ASP A 174 38.55 -5.57 -43.18
N THR A 175 37.59 -5.82 -42.28
CA THR A 175 36.41 -6.67 -42.58
C THR A 175 35.16 -5.82 -42.79
N ALA A 176 34.73 -5.71 -44.04
CA ALA A 176 33.46 -5.11 -44.47
C ALA A 176 32.18 -5.77 -43.87
N SER A 177 32.30 -6.82 -43.07
CA SER A 177 31.19 -7.67 -42.60
C SER A 177 30.46 -7.17 -41.34
N ASN A 178 30.57 -5.89 -40.98
CA ASN A 178 29.96 -5.33 -39.77
C ASN A 178 29.41 -3.90 -39.93
N PHE A 179 29.10 -3.51 -41.18
CA PHE A 179 28.62 -2.16 -41.51
C PHE A 179 27.44 -1.71 -40.63
N PHE A 180 26.37 -2.51 -40.51
CA PHE A 180 25.19 -2.13 -39.72
C PHE A 180 25.48 -1.95 -38.22
N ALA A 181 26.35 -2.80 -37.66
CA ALA A 181 26.79 -2.68 -36.27
C ALA A 181 27.63 -1.42 -36.05
N GLN A 182 28.50 -1.07 -37.00
CA GLN A 182 29.28 0.17 -36.97
C GLN A 182 28.35 1.39 -37.05
N GLN A 183 27.38 1.40 -37.97
CA GLN A 183 26.39 2.48 -38.08
C GLN A 183 25.55 2.63 -36.80
N ALA A 184 25.09 1.52 -36.22
CA ALA A 184 24.37 1.56 -34.94
C ALA A 184 25.24 2.10 -33.80
N ALA A 185 26.56 1.85 -33.83
CA ALA A 185 27.48 2.32 -32.80
C ALA A 185 27.86 3.81 -32.92
N LEU A 186 27.66 4.44 -34.07
CA LEU A 186 27.91 5.86 -34.28
C LEU A 186 26.92 6.73 -33.48
N TYR A 187 25.63 6.41 -33.52
CA TYR A 187 24.61 7.18 -32.82
C TYR A 187 24.72 7.04 -31.30
N GLU A 188 24.62 8.16 -30.59
CA GLU A 188 24.41 8.15 -29.16
C GLU A 188 22.96 7.80 -28.84
N THR A 189 22.78 6.82 -27.98
CA THR A 189 21.44 6.45 -27.51
C THR A 189 21.00 7.47 -26.49
N ASP A 190 19.86 8.11 -26.75
CA ASP A 190 19.25 9.01 -25.79
C ASP A 190 18.86 8.22 -24.52
N TRP A 191 19.25 8.77 -23.38
CA TRP A 191 18.97 8.24 -22.05
C TRP A 191 17.47 8.10 -21.82
N SER A 192 16.68 9.05 -22.29
CA SER A 192 15.22 9.06 -22.13
C SER A 192 14.55 7.83 -22.76
N ASN A 193 15.06 7.37 -23.90
CA ASN A 193 14.53 6.19 -24.60
C ASN A 193 14.85 4.89 -23.85
N LEU A 194 16.04 4.77 -23.25
CA LEU A 194 16.38 3.60 -22.41
C LEU A 194 15.54 3.55 -21.13
N GLN A 195 15.24 4.71 -20.55
CA GLN A 195 14.33 4.80 -19.41
C GLN A 195 12.91 4.36 -19.78
N ALA A 196 12.39 4.82 -20.91
CA ALA A 196 11.08 4.42 -21.41
C ALA A 196 11.02 2.91 -21.73
N TRP A 197 12.12 2.34 -22.25
CA TRP A 197 12.26 0.90 -22.47
C TRP A 197 12.17 0.10 -21.17
N ASP A 198 12.93 0.48 -20.14
CA ASP A 198 12.87 -0.16 -18.82
C ASP A 198 11.50 0.02 -18.14
N ALA A 199 10.88 1.19 -18.29
CA ALA A 199 9.55 1.48 -17.75
C ALA A 199 8.46 0.57 -18.33
N SER A 200 8.46 0.36 -19.66
CA SER A 200 7.54 -0.55 -20.33
C SER A 200 7.75 -2.01 -19.89
N ALA A 201 9.00 -2.45 -19.72
CA ALA A 201 9.28 -3.79 -19.19
C ALA A 201 8.79 -3.98 -17.75
N ARG A 202 8.93 -2.98 -16.87
CA ARG A 202 8.38 -3.02 -15.51
C ARG A 202 6.86 -3.07 -15.51
N ALA A 203 6.23 -2.27 -16.36
CA ALA A 203 4.78 -2.24 -16.50
C ALA A 203 4.25 -3.62 -16.95
N TRP A 204 4.93 -4.27 -17.89
CA TRP A 204 4.65 -5.65 -18.29
C TRP A 204 4.75 -6.63 -17.11
N LEU A 205 5.86 -6.62 -16.36
CA LEU A 205 6.07 -7.54 -15.22
C LEU A 205 4.97 -7.43 -14.17
N GLN A 206 4.54 -6.21 -13.84
CA GLN A 206 3.49 -5.98 -12.84
C GLN A 206 2.16 -6.66 -13.21
N VAL A 207 1.86 -6.72 -14.51
CA VAL A 207 0.65 -7.38 -15.00
C VAL A 207 0.86 -8.89 -15.09
N ALA A 208 1.98 -9.33 -15.67
CA ALA A 208 2.28 -10.73 -15.85
C ALA A 208 2.33 -11.50 -14.51
N ASP A 209 2.83 -10.89 -13.43
CA ASP A 209 2.86 -11.47 -12.08
C ASP A 209 1.47 -11.71 -11.47
N ASN A 210 0.43 -11.06 -12.01
CA ASN A 210 -0.94 -11.11 -11.51
C ASN A 210 -1.90 -11.87 -12.43
N SER A 211 -1.42 -12.44 -13.54
CA SER A 211 -2.18 -13.20 -14.54
C SER A 211 -2.62 -14.60 -14.07
N SER A 212 -3.22 -15.40 -14.95
CA SER A 212 -3.62 -16.80 -14.72
C SER A 212 -2.52 -17.70 -14.15
N VAL A 213 -1.25 -17.38 -14.43
CA VAL A 213 -0.08 -18.13 -13.93
C VAL A 213 0.47 -17.61 -12.60
N LYS A 214 -0.29 -16.75 -11.91
CA LYS A 214 0.03 -16.18 -10.60
C LYS A 214 0.33 -17.23 -9.54
N GLN A 215 -0.29 -18.41 -9.58
CA GLN A 215 0.00 -19.47 -8.62
C GLN A 215 1.40 -20.07 -8.83
N GLN A 216 1.77 -20.32 -10.08
CA GLN A 216 3.09 -20.80 -10.45
C GLN A 216 4.17 -19.76 -10.13
N GLN A 217 3.93 -18.48 -10.47
CA GLN A 217 4.79 -17.36 -10.10
C GLN A 217 5.01 -17.32 -8.59
N LYS A 218 3.91 -17.34 -7.82
CA LYS A 218 3.93 -17.35 -6.35
C LYS A 218 4.77 -18.49 -5.76
N ARG A 219 4.82 -19.65 -6.40
CA ARG A 219 5.62 -20.80 -5.96
C ARG A 219 7.10 -20.61 -6.27
N VAL A 220 7.44 -20.18 -7.49
CA VAL A 220 8.83 -19.93 -7.87
C VAL A 220 9.42 -18.78 -7.05
N GLU A 221 8.68 -17.70 -6.83
CA GLU A 221 9.10 -16.60 -5.96
C GLU A 221 9.30 -17.06 -4.52
N LEU A 222 8.42 -17.90 -3.97
CA LEU A 222 8.58 -18.44 -2.62
C LEU A 222 9.87 -19.27 -2.53
N ILE A 223 10.18 -20.07 -3.54
CA ILE A 223 11.44 -20.83 -3.59
C ILE A 223 12.62 -19.88 -3.68
N ALA A 224 12.64 -18.98 -4.67
CA ALA A 224 13.72 -18.04 -4.90
C ALA A 224 14.00 -17.17 -3.67
N ASN A 225 12.96 -16.72 -2.98
CA ASN A 225 13.07 -15.86 -1.80
C ASN A 225 13.47 -16.60 -0.51
N ASN A 226 13.33 -17.93 -0.47
CA ASN A 226 13.84 -18.73 0.66
C ASN A 226 15.29 -19.19 0.44
N LEU A 227 15.91 -18.80 -0.68
CA LEU A 227 17.31 -19.04 -0.96
C LEU A 227 18.13 -17.78 -0.60
N SER A 228 19.45 -17.89 -0.62
CA SER A 228 20.36 -16.74 -0.54
C SER A 228 21.47 -16.94 -1.56
N VAL A 229 21.19 -16.52 -2.79
CA VAL A 229 22.00 -16.85 -3.98
C VAL A 229 22.51 -15.58 -4.64
N ALA A 230 23.83 -15.48 -4.76
CA ALA A 230 24.47 -14.44 -5.54
C ALA A 230 24.28 -14.69 -7.04
N VAL A 231 23.97 -13.63 -7.78
CA VAL A 231 24.17 -13.57 -9.23
C VAL A 231 25.68 -13.42 -9.49
N GLN A 232 26.24 -14.16 -10.46
CA GLN A 232 27.67 -14.14 -10.71
C GLN A 232 28.17 -12.76 -11.22
N THR A 233 29.11 -12.16 -10.49
CA THR A 233 29.65 -10.82 -10.78
C THR A 233 31.09 -10.82 -11.29
N GLN A 234 31.84 -11.89 -11.03
CA GLN A 234 33.21 -12.10 -11.52
C GLN A 234 33.18 -13.16 -12.64
N VAL A 235 33.42 -12.71 -13.88
CA VAL A 235 33.48 -13.59 -15.05
C VAL A 235 34.86 -13.42 -15.69
N THR A 236 35.67 -14.47 -15.66
CA THR A 236 36.91 -14.58 -16.44
C THR A 236 36.72 -15.60 -17.55
N PRO A 237 37.31 -15.41 -18.75
CA PRO A 237 37.28 -16.41 -19.81
C PRO A 237 37.86 -17.78 -19.38
N ASP A 238 38.86 -17.79 -18.47
CA ASP A 238 39.68 -18.99 -18.24
C ASP A 238 39.87 -19.39 -16.75
N GLY A 239 39.03 -18.90 -15.83
CA GLY A 239 39.04 -19.34 -14.42
C GLY A 239 40.23 -18.87 -13.57
N MET A 240 41.00 -17.87 -13.99
CA MET A 240 42.01 -17.21 -13.15
C MET A 240 41.78 -15.71 -13.12
N THR A 241 41.74 -15.17 -11.89
CA THR A 241 41.43 -13.79 -11.50
C THR A 241 42.01 -12.73 -12.44
N ILE A 242 41.14 -11.99 -13.14
CA ILE A 242 41.54 -10.76 -13.83
C ILE A 242 41.27 -9.56 -12.91
N SER A 243 42.27 -8.68 -12.89
CA SER A 243 42.39 -7.43 -12.15
C SER A 243 41.17 -6.51 -12.21
N ALA A 244 40.89 -5.91 -11.05
CA ALA A 244 39.86 -4.94 -10.73
C ALA A 244 40.00 -3.61 -11.52
N SER A 245 39.81 -3.62 -12.83
CA SER A 245 39.44 -2.41 -13.56
C SER A 245 37.90 -2.34 -13.59
N GLY A 246 37.32 -1.54 -12.70
CA GLY A 246 35.86 -1.51 -12.43
C GLY A 246 34.95 -1.16 -13.62
N LYS A 247 35.49 -0.82 -14.80
CA LYS A 247 34.70 -0.41 -15.98
C LYS A 247 34.08 -1.57 -16.77
N ARG A 248 34.71 -2.75 -16.88
CA ARG A 248 34.17 -3.88 -17.69
C ARG A 248 33.37 -4.92 -16.90
N MET A 249 33.19 -4.71 -15.60
CA MET A 249 32.56 -5.69 -14.70
C MET A 249 31.04 -5.75 -14.89
N VAL A 250 30.38 -4.61 -15.10
CA VAL A 250 28.92 -4.53 -15.30
C VAL A 250 28.52 -5.23 -16.61
N TYR A 251 29.14 -4.84 -17.72
CA TYR A 251 28.89 -5.45 -19.03
C TYR A 251 29.11 -6.97 -19.01
N GLY A 252 30.25 -7.42 -18.50
CA GLY A 252 30.59 -8.85 -18.44
C GLY A 252 29.64 -9.67 -17.57
N SER A 253 29.29 -9.16 -16.37
CA SER A 253 28.36 -9.83 -15.46
C SER A 253 26.96 -9.93 -16.08
N VAL A 254 26.37 -8.81 -16.52
CA VAL A 254 24.99 -8.80 -17.03
C VAL A 254 24.86 -9.69 -18.26
N LEU A 255 25.78 -9.57 -19.22
CA LEU A 255 25.73 -10.35 -20.45
C LEU A 255 25.94 -11.85 -20.19
N HIS A 256 26.85 -12.23 -19.30
CA HIS A 256 27.07 -13.63 -18.94
C HIS A 256 25.80 -14.25 -18.34
N ASN A 257 25.23 -13.61 -17.30
CA ASN A 257 24.03 -14.10 -16.63
C ASN A 257 22.83 -14.17 -17.58
N PHE A 258 22.68 -13.16 -18.44
CA PHE A 258 21.62 -13.15 -19.45
C PHE A 258 21.77 -14.31 -20.44
N ARG A 259 22.97 -14.54 -20.99
CA ARG A 259 23.23 -15.66 -21.92
C ARG A 259 22.99 -17.02 -21.26
N THR A 260 23.47 -17.20 -20.02
CA THR A 260 23.28 -18.43 -19.26
C THR A 260 21.79 -18.70 -19.01
N ALA A 261 21.02 -17.67 -18.63
CA ALA A 261 19.57 -17.78 -18.46
C ALA A 261 18.85 -18.12 -19.77
N LEU A 262 19.19 -17.48 -20.88
CA LEU A 262 18.60 -17.76 -22.20
C LEU A 262 18.80 -19.23 -22.61
N LEU A 263 20.05 -19.71 -22.53
CA LEU A 263 20.38 -21.09 -22.91
C LEU A 263 19.73 -22.14 -22.00
N ALA A 264 19.69 -21.86 -20.69
CA ALA A 264 19.06 -22.75 -19.72
C ALA A 264 17.55 -22.86 -19.95
N LEU A 265 16.84 -21.73 -20.11
CA LEU A 265 15.39 -21.75 -20.31
C LEU A 265 15.00 -22.30 -21.70
N ASP A 266 15.76 -22.01 -22.76
CA ASP A 266 15.53 -22.62 -24.08
C ASP A 266 15.67 -24.14 -24.03
N SER A 267 16.67 -24.63 -23.30
CA SER A 267 16.86 -26.07 -23.07
C SER A 267 15.72 -26.69 -22.27
N LEU A 268 15.26 -26.02 -21.20
CA LEU A 268 14.14 -26.49 -20.37
C LEU A 268 12.84 -26.56 -21.18
N VAL A 269 12.50 -25.50 -21.92
CA VAL A 269 11.33 -25.46 -22.80
C VAL A 269 11.40 -26.59 -23.84
N SER A 270 12.60 -26.87 -24.37
CA SER A 270 12.85 -27.97 -25.31
C SER A 270 12.85 -29.37 -24.67
N GLY A 271 12.59 -29.49 -23.36
CA GLY A 271 12.50 -30.77 -22.66
C GLY A 271 13.84 -31.35 -22.22
N LYS A 272 14.91 -30.55 -22.20
CA LYS A 272 16.23 -30.96 -21.72
C LYS A 272 16.39 -30.52 -20.26
N PRO A 273 16.59 -31.44 -19.30
CA PRO A 273 16.71 -31.08 -17.89
C PRO A 273 17.95 -30.21 -17.65
N GLN A 274 17.83 -29.24 -16.75
CA GLN A 274 18.93 -28.31 -16.41
C GLN A 274 19.24 -28.33 -14.93
N ARG A 275 20.53 -28.26 -14.61
CA ARG A 275 21.00 -28.04 -13.24
C ARG A 275 21.24 -26.54 -13.03
N ILE A 276 20.51 -25.95 -12.09
CA ILE A 276 20.59 -24.52 -11.79
C ILE A 276 21.47 -24.32 -10.55
N LEU A 277 22.55 -23.56 -10.75
CA LEU A 277 23.56 -23.25 -9.73
C LEU A 277 23.69 -21.74 -9.47
N ASP A 278 23.36 -20.92 -10.46
CA ASP A 278 23.58 -19.47 -10.45
C ASP A 278 22.26 -18.69 -10.30
N GLY A 279 22.32 -17.56 -9.60
CA GLY A 279 21.17 -16.69 -9.33
C GLY A 279 20.58 -16.03 -10.58
N GLY A 280 21.35 -15.85 -11.65
CA GLY A 280 20.90 -15.27 -12.92
C GLY A 280 19.85 -16.12 -13.63
N VAL A 281 19.97 -17.45 -13.60
CA VAL A 281 18.95 -18.35 -14.18
C VAL A 281 17.66 -18.31 -13.34
N LEU A 282 17.78 -18.25 -12.01
CA LEU A 282 16.63 -18.05 -11.11
C LEU A 282 15.93 -16.71 -11.36
N LEU A 283 16.71 -15.66 -11.62
CA LEU A 283 16.18 -14.35 -11.99
C LEU A 283 15.45 -14.40 -13.34
N GLY A 284 15.96 -15.16 -14.32
CA GLY A 284 15.26 -15.42 -15.58
C GLY A 284 13.93 -16.16 -15.38
N LEU A 285 13.93 -17.24 -14.57
CA LEU A 285 12.72 -18.00 -14.23
C LEU A 285 11.63 -17.14 -13.57
N THR A 286 12.00 -16.23 -12.68
CA THR A 286 11.03 -15.32 -12.05
C THR A 286 10.60 -14.18 -12.97
N SER A 287 11.30 -13.91 -14.08
CA SER A 287 11.08 -12.73 -14.93
C SER A 287 10.37 -13.04 -16.26
N TRP A 288 10.42 -14.27 -16.76
CA TRP A 288 9.90 -14.62 -18.10
C TRP A 288 8.61 -15.45 -18.09
N HIS A 289 8.07 -15.75 -16.90
CA HIS A 289 6.77 -16.40 -16.67
C HIS A 289 6.61 -17.77 -17.33
N LEU A 290 7.71 -18.53 -17.42
CA LEU A 290 7.74 -19.92 -17.88
C LEU A 290 8.17 -20.82 -16.70
N TYR A 291 7.33 -21.79 -16.33
CA TYR A 291 7.48 -22.50 -15.05
C TYR A 291 7.77 -23.99 -15.24
N PRO A 292 9.06 -24.39 -15.38
CA PRO A 292 9.42 -25.80 -15.39
C PRO A 292 9.12 -26.46 -14.03
N ASP A 293 8.94 -27.77 -14.04
CA ASP A 293 8.93 -28.55 -12.80
C ASP A 293 10.30 -28.47 -12.12
N LEU A 294 10.30 -28.35 -10.79
CA LEU A 294 11.52 -28.10 -10.00
C LEU A 294 11.82 -29.26 -9.06
N VAL A 295 13.10 -29.61 -8.95
CA VAL A 295 13.63 -30.54 -7.94
C VAL A 295 14.58 -29.76 -7.04
N ILE A 296 14.21 -29.57 -5.77
CA ILE A 296 14.99 -28.83 -4.79
C ILE A 296 15.85 -29.81 -3.99
N LEU A 297 17.17 -29.66 -4.10
CA LEU A 297 18.13 -30.45 -3.33
C LEU A 297 18.46 -29.72 -2.02
N GLY A 298 17.87 -30.18 -0.92
CA GLY A 298 18.18 -29.75 0.44
C GLY A 298 18.36 -30.94 1.38
N PRO A 299 18.24 -30.78 2.71
CA PRO A 299 18.27 -31.88 3.67
C PRO A 299 17.23 -32.97 3.37
N LYS A 300 16.10 -32.58 2.76
CA LYS A 300 15.13 -33.47 2.13
C LYS A 300 14.91 -33.00 0.71
N THR A 301 15.09 -33.89 -0.26
CA THR A 301 14.74 -33.62 -1.66
C THR A 301 13.24 -33.35 -1.77
N LYS A 302 12.88 -32.26 -2.44
CA LYS A 302 11.49 -31.86 -2.63
C LYS A 302 11.21 -31.63 -4.11
N ASP A 303 10.25 -32.37 -4.63
CA ASP A 303 9.72 -32.20 -5.99
C ASP A 303 8.57 -31.18 -5.96
N VAL A 304 8.63 -30.21 -6.88
CA VAL A 304 7.63 -29.15 -7.04
C VAL A 304 7.12 -29.18 -8.47
N PHE A 305 5.89 -29.68 -8.64
CA PHE A 305 5.23 -29.77 -9.94
C PHE A 305 4.48 -28.47 -10.26
N GLN A 306 4.92 -27.78 -11.30
CA GLN A 306 4.30 -26.59 -11.87
C GLN A 306 3.34 -26.93 -13.02
N LYS A 307 3.64 -28.00 -13.78
CA LYS A 307 2.83 -28.50 -14.91
C LYS A 307 2.51 -27.42 -15.95
N ASP A 308 3.49 -26.58 -16.27
CA ASP A 308 3.33 -25.58 -17.33
C ASP A 308 3.34 -26.26 -18.71
N LEU A 309 2.28 -26.03 -19.49
CA LEU A 309 2.09 -26.65 -20.81
C LEU A 309 3.10 -26.14 -21.86
N LEU A 310 3.72 -24.98 -21.62
CA LEU A 310 4.72 -24.41 -22.51
C LEU A 310 6.13 -24.99 -22.27
N VAL A 311 6.29 -25.82 -21.23
CA VAL A 311 7.54 -26.54 -20.96
C VAL A 311 7.33 -28.01 -21.33
N ALA A 312 8.18 -28.56 -22.20
CA ALA A 312 8.06 -29.96 -22.57
C ALA A 312 8.26 -30.88 -21.33
N PRO A 313 7.58 -32.05 -21.24
CA PRO A 313 7.50 -32.85 -20.01
C PRO A 313 8.82 -33.31 -19.37
N CYS A 314 9.94 -33.29 -20.10
CA CYS A 314 11.27 -33.65 -19.59
C CYS A 314 12.12 -32.44 -19.18
N GLY A 315 11.57 -31.23 -19.29
CA GLY A 315 12.20 -29.95 -18.97
C GLY A 315 12.22 -29.66 -17.47
N VAL A 316 12.90 -30.51 -16.69
CA VAL A 316 12.97 -30.38 -15.23
C VAL A 316 14.19 -29.57 -14.81
N ALA A 317 13.99 -28.61 -13.91
CA ALA A 317 15.05 -27.79 -13.35
C ALA A 317 15.45 -28.27 -11.94
N THR A 318 16.70 -28.70 -11.78
CA THR A 318 17.24 -29.15 -10.50
C THR A 318 18.02 -28.04 -9.81
N LEU A 319 17.54 -27.58 -8.66
CA LEU A 319 18.16 -26.56 -7.83
C LEU A 319 19.14 -27.22 -6.86
N SER A 320 20.45 -27.03 -7.07
CA SER A 320 21.52 -27.60 -6.23
C SER A 320 22.19 -26.56 -5.32
N ILE A 321 21.45 -25.53 -4.95
CA ILE A 321 21.94 -24.42 -4.12
C ILE A 321 21.83 -24.87 -2.65
N ALA A 322 22.89 -24.64 -1.87
CA ALA A 322 22.89 -24.96 -0.44
C ALA A 322 21.70 -24.29 0.25
N TYR A 323 20.74 -25.12 0.66
CA TYR A 323 19.54 -24.70 1.38
C TYR A 323 19.91 -24.56 2.86
N ASP A 324 20.63 -23.50 3.21
CA ASP A 324 20.83 -23.17 4.62
C ASP A 324 19.55 -22.44 5.09
N GLU A 325 18.66 -23.18 5.73
CA GLU A 325 17.57 -22.58 6.48
C GLU A 325 18.18 -21.80 7.64
N ASP A 326 18.45 -20.51 7.46
CA ASP A 326 18.80 -19.66 8.59
C ASP A 326 17.57 -19.63 9.53
N PRO A 327 17.66 -20.19 10.75
CA PRO A 327 16.56 -20.14 11.72
C PRO A 327 16.18 -18.71 12.09
N ASN A 328 17.08 -17.74 11.87
CA ASN A 328 16.85 -16.31 12.06
C ASN A 328 16.25 -15.62 10.83
N GLY A 329 15.96 -16.32 9.74
CA GLY A 329 15.23 -15.77 8.59
C GLY A 329 15.93 -14.62 7.85
N ASN A 330 17.26 -14.52 7.87
CA ASN A 330 18.02 -13.52 7.10
C ASN A 330 18.16 -13.89 5.61
N GLN A 331 17.17 -14.57 5.04
CA GLN A 331 17.23 -15.00 3.65
C GLN A 331 16.91 -13.80 2.73
N ASP A 332 17.86 -13.50 1.85
CA ASP A 332 17.78 -12.33 0.95
C ASP A 332 17.37 -12.69 -0.48
N GLY A 333 16.90 -13.91 -0.69
CA GLY A 333 16.51 -14.39 -2.01
C GLY A 333 17.69 -14.39 -3.00
N VAL A 334 17.42 -13.97 -4.24
CA VAL A 334 18.47 -13.74 -5.24
C VAL A 334 19.00 -12.33 -5.06
N TYR A 335 20.32 -12.18 -4.89
CA TYR A 335 20.96 -10.87 -4.77
C TYR A 335 22.02 -10.63 -5.85
N TRP A 336 22.14 -9.38 -6.29
CA TRP A 336 23.08 -8.97 -7.34
C TRP A 336 23.80 -7.70 -6.92
N SER A 337 25.14 -7.74 -6.97
CA SER A 337 26.01 -6.60 -6.64
C SER A 337 26.75 -6.10 -7.88
N LEU A 338 26.65 -4.81 -8.21
CA LEU A 338 27.31 -4.21 -9.37
C LEU A 338 27.94 -2.84 -9.04
N PRO A 339 29.15 -2.54 -9.57
CA PRO A 339 29.72 -1.19 -9.51
C PRO A 339 29.09 -0.31 -10.58
N LEU A 340 28.15 0.54 -10.20
CA LEU A 340 27.48 1.44 -11.15
C LEU A 340 28.27 2.76 -11.25
N SER A 341 28.77 3.05 -12.45
CA SER A 341 29.55 4.26 -12.76
C SER A 341 28.72 5.36 -13.43
N SER A 342 27.60 4.99 -14.06
CA SER A 342 26.69 5.90 -14.77
C SER A 342 25.49 6.35 -13.93
N LEU A 343 25.53 6.16 -12.61
CA LEU A 343 24.51 6.71 -11.71
C LEU A 343 24.65 8.24 -11.66
N ARG A 344 23.62 8.94 -12.17
CA ARG A 344 23.56 10.41 -12.16
C ARG A 344 23.83 10.92 -10.73
N TYR A 345 24.75 11.88 -10.59
CA TYR A 345 25.19 12.52 -9.34
C TYR A 345 26.17 11.72 -8.45
N TYR A 346 26.57 10.51 -8.84
CA TYR A 346 27.51 9.70 -8.08
C TYR A 346 28.69 9.27 -8.98
N GLY A 347 29.88 9.15 -8.40
CA GLY A 347 30.97 8.41 -9.02
C GLY A 347 30.66 6.91 -9.05
N THR A 348 31.65 6.05 -9.29
CA THR A 348 31.47 4.60 -9.20
C THR A 348 31.02 4.19 -7.78
N VAL A 349 29.80 3.66 -7.66
CA VAL A 349 29.22 3.19 -6.39
C VAL A 349 28.85 1.71 -6.53
N GLN A 350 29.34 0.89 -5.59
CA GLN A 350 28.89 -0.50 -5.46
C GLN A 350 27.45 -0.52 -4.93
N ARG A 351 26.55 -1.18 -5.67
CA ARG A 351 25.15 -1.35 -5.29
C ARG A 351 24.82 -2.82 -5.21
N GLU A 352 24.09 -3.20 -4.17
CA GLU A 352 23.58 -4.56 -3.98
C GLU A 352 22.05 -4.49 -3.85
N ARG A 353 21.36 -5.40 -4.56
CA ARG A 353 19.90 -5.51 -4.56
C ARG A 353 19.47 -6.94 -4.35
N SER A 354 18.32 -7.13 -3.70
CA SER A 354 17.73 -8.43 -3.37
C SER A 354 16.31 -8.57 -3.91
N SER A 355 15.99 -9.74 -4.49
CA SER A 355 14.64 -10.06 -5.00
C SER A 355 13.56 -10.01 -3.91
N PHE A 356 13.93 -10.30 -2.66
CA PHE A 356 13.01 -10.29 -1.53
C PHE A 356 12.89 -8.91 -0.88
N ARG A 357 14.02 -8.24 -0.62
CA ARG A 357 14.05 -6.96 0.09
C ARG A 357 13.63 -5.77 -0.75
N ASP A 358 14.03 -5.73 -2.02
CA ASP A 358 13.87 -4.55 -2.87
C ASP A 358 12.73 -4.67 -3.89
N SER A 359 12.44 -5.88 -4.38
CA SER A 359 11.56 -6.06 -5.54
C SER A 359 10.20 -6.67 -5.23
N LYS A 360 10.02 -7.29 -4.06
CA LYS A 360 8.77 -7.95 -3.69
C LYS A 360 7.67 -6.93 -3.41
N LYS A 361 6.50 -7.12 -4.02
CA LYS A 361 5.26 -6.38 -3.71
C LYS A 361 4.30 -7.27 -2.90
N LEU A 362 3.81 -6.76 -1.77
CA LEU A 362 2.95 -7.46 -0.83
C LEU A 362 1.48 -7.08 -1.01
N SER A 363 0.57 -8.04 -0.92
CA SER A 363 -0.84 -7.75 -0.65
C SER A 363 -1.01 -7.14 0.75
N PHE A 364 -2.14 -6.48 1.02
CA PHE A 364 -2.38 -5.90 2.36
C PHE A 364 -2.36 -6.92 3.50
N PRO A 365 -2.94 -8.14 3.40
CA PRO A 365 -2.79 -9.16 4.43
C PRO A 365 -1.32 -9.59 4.65
N GLU A 366 -0.54 -9.70 3.57
CA GLU A 366 0.90 -9.99 3.65
C GLU A 366 1.67 -8.84 4.32
N PHE A 367 1.33 -7.58 4.01
CA PHE A 367 1.90 -6.41 4.66
C PHE A 367 1.55 -6.36 6.16
N GLN A 368 0.31 -6.66 6.53
CA GLN A 368 -0.12 -6.78 7.93
C GLN A 368 0.59 -7.94 8.65
N ALA A 369 0.94 -9.04 7.96
CA ALA A 369 1.74 -10.11 8.53
C ALA A 369 3.18 -9.65 8.84
N LEU A 370 3.76 -8.82 7.98
CA LEU A 370 5.05 -8.16 8.24
C LEU A 370 4.96 -7.23 9.46
N ILE A 371 3.91 -6.39 9.55
CA ILE A 371 3.69 -5.49 10.70
C ILE A 371 3.48 -6.28 12.00
N LEU A 372 2.78 -7.42 11.94
CA LEU A 372 2.61 -8.33 13.08
C LEU A 372 3.94 -8.83 13.60
N GLY A 373 4.81 -9.34 12.71
CA GLY A 373 6.16 -9.75 13.06
C GLY A 373 6.96 -8.63 13.69
N ALA A 374 6.96 -7.46 13.04
CA ALA A 374 7.64 -6.25 13.53
C ALA A 374 7.13 -5.79 14.90
N SER A 375 5.84 -5.97 15.19
CA SER A 375 5.21 -5.56 16.46
C SER A 375 5.53 -6.51 17.60
N LEU A 376 5.53 -7.82 17.34
CA LEU A 376 5.88 -8.82 18.35
C LEU A 376 7.38 -8.84 18.63
N GLY A 377 8.22 -8.75 17.60
CA GLY A 377 9.68 -8.78 17.65
C GLY A 377 10.30 -10.12 18.12
N SER A 378 9.48 -11.06 18.62
CA SER A 378 9.87 -12.43 18.97
C SER A 378 8.80 -13.36 18.41
N LEU A 379 9.25 -14.54 18.00
CA LEU A 379 8.41 -15.60 17.45
C LEU A 379 8.00 -16.61 18.52
N ASP A 380 8.51 -16.46 19.75
CA ASP A 380 8.17 -17.33 20.87
C ASP A 380 6.67 -17.23 21.17
N GLY A 381 5.96 -18.35 21.04
CA GLY A 381 4.52 -18.40 21.25
C GLY A 381 3.70 -17.61 20.22
N LEU A 382 4.22 -17.38 19.00
CA LEU A 382 3.54 -16.66 17.91
C LEU A 382 2.07 -17.09 17.71
N SER A 383 1.79 -18.39 17.69
CA SER A 383 0.41 -18.90 17.53
C SER A 383 -0.51 -18.48 18.68
N ALA A 384 0.02 -18.42 19.91
CA ALA A 384 -0.73 -17.99 21.07
C ALA A 384 -0.95 -16.47 21.07
N ALA A 385 0.10 -15.70 20.79
CA ALA A 385 0.04 -14.24 20.61
C ALA A 385 -1.01 -13.83 19.56
N ALA A 386 -0.96 -14.44 18.37
CA ALA A 386 -1.92 -14.19 17.29
C ALA A 386 -3.35 -14.54 17.70
N GLY A 387 -3.54 -15.65 18.44
CA GLY A 387 -4.84 -16.04 18.98
C GLY A 387 -5.40 -15.04 19.99
N ILE A 388 -4.56 -14.53 20.92
CA ILE A 388 -4.96 -13.56 21.94
C ILE A 388 -5.39 -12.24 21.26
N LEU A 389 -4.57 -11.70 20.36
CA LEU A 389 -4.89 -10.47 19.63
C LEU A 389 -6.19 -10.61 18.82
N LYS A 390 -6.45 -11.79 18.24
CA LYS A 390 -7.71 -12.09 17.54
C LYS A 390 -8.92 -12.10 18.49
N CYS A 391 -8.77 -12.65 19.71
CA CYS A 391 -9.82 -12.60 20.73
C CYS A 391 -10.11 -11.15 21.15
N ILE A 392 -9.07 -10.35 21.39
CA ILE A 392 -9.22 -8.93 21.76
C ILE A 392 -9.93 -8.16 20.65
N TRP A 393 -9.52 -8.32 19.39
CA TRP A 393 -10.18 -7.68 18.24
C TRP A 393 -11.68 -8.00 18.19
N LYS A 394 -12.05 -9.29 18.28
CA LYS A 394 -13.45 -9.72 18.27
C LYS A 394 -14.25 -9.11 19.42
N PHE A 395 -13.67 -9.08 20.62
CA PHE A 395 -14.29 -8.48 21.79
C PHE A 395 -14.49 -6.97 21.59
N SER A 396 -13.44 -6.22 21.27
CA SER A 396 -13.52 -4.77 21.05
C SER A 396 -14.50 -4.42 19.92
N PHE A 397 -14.56 -5.21 18.85
CA PHE A 397 -15.51 -4.97 17.75
C PHE A 397 -16.96 -5.22 18.19
N SER A 398 -17.21 -6.26 19.01
CA SER A 398 -18.54 -6.48 19.60
C SER A 398 -18.96 -5.32 20.49
N VAL A 399 -18.06 -4.85 21.37
CA VAL A 399 -18.32 -3.71 22.25
C VAL A 399 -18.59 -2.44 21.44
N TYR A 400 -17.87 -2.22 20.34
CA TYR A 400 -18.09 -1.11 19.42
C TYR A 400 -19.50 -1.14 18.83
N GLN A 401 -19.93 -2.28 18.29
CA GLN A 401 -21.28 -2.46 17.73
C GLN A 401 -22.37 -2.25 18.79
N ASP A 402 -22.19 -2.81 19.99
CA ASP A 402 -23.13 -2.63 21.11
C ASP A 402 -23.22 -1.16 21.54
N THR A 403 -22.09 -0.44 21.54
CA THR A 403 -22.03 0.98 21.90
C THR A 403 -22.75 1.84 20.86
N LEU A 404 -22.57 1.58 19.56
CA LEU A 404 -23.32 2.27 18.51
C LEU A 404 -24.84 2.05 18.63
N GLN A 405 -25.27 0.81 18.94
CA GLN A 405 -26.69 0.52 19.17
C GLN A 405 -27.25 1.27 20.38
N LYS A 406 -26.46 1.44 21.45
CA LYS A 406 -26.86 2.27 22.61
C LYS A 406 -27.00 3.75 22.21
N VAL A 407 -26.05 4.28 21.42
CA VAL A 407 -26.10 5.66 20.93
C VAL A 407 -27.35 5.89 20.07
N GLN A 408 -27.68 4.97 19.16
CA GLN A 408 -28.89 5.03 18.34
C GLN A 408 -30.18 5.08 19.18
N ARG A 409 -30.23 4.33 20.29
CA ARG A 409 -31.40 4.27 21.18
C ARG A 409 -31.54 5.46 22.13
N THR A 410 -30.49 6.28 22.25
CA THR A 410 -30.50 7.44 23.14
C THR A 410 -31.11 8.64 22.40
N PRO A 411 -32.26 9.19 22.84
CA PRO A 411 -32.88 10.30 22.14
C PRO A 411 -31.95 11.53 22.17
N ALA A 412 -31.78 12.18 21.02
CA ALA A 412 -31.10 13.47 20.96
C ALA A 412 -31.89 14.45 21.84
N CYS A 413 -31.26 15.02 22.87
CA CYS A 413 -31.86 16.13 23.60
C CYS A 413 -32.07 17.28 22.60
N LEU A 414 -33.33 17.55 22.30
CA LEU A 414 -33.79 18.68 21.49
C LEU A 414 -33.62 19.95 22.31
N ASP A 415 -32.47 20.62 22.18
CA ASP A 415 -32.41 22.07 22.29
C ASP A 415 -31.09 22.60 21.74
N TRP A 416 -31.11 23.08 20.49
CA TRP A 416 -30.61 24.40 20.12
C TRP A 416 -30.88 24.67 18.64
N SER A 417 -31.62 25.75 18.37
CA SER A 417 -31.74 26.34 17.05
C SER A 417 -30.44 27.08 16.72
N VAL A 418 -29.78 26.72 15.62
CA VAL A 418 -28.93 27.67 14.88
C VAL A 418 -29.35 27.70 13.42
N LYS A 419 -29.61 28.94 12.99
CA LYS A 419 -30.05 29.33 11.67
C LYS A 419 -29.08 28.83 10.60
N SER A 420 -29.67 28.33 9.53
CA SER A 420 -29.11 28.11 8.21
C SER A 420 -28.02 29.11 7.82
N HIS A 421 -26.79 28.65 7.63
CA HIS A 421 -25.81 29.14 6.65
C HIS A 421 -25.02 27.90 6.18
N VAL A 422 -25.52 27.24 5.14
CA VAL A 422 -24.83 26.15 4.42
C VAL A 422 -24.29 26.75 3.14
N ILE A 423 -23.24 27.58 3.21
CA ILE A 423 -22.41 27.94 2.06
C ILE A 423 -20.99 28.18 2.60
N ASN A 424 -20.00 27.56 1.96
CA ASN A 424 -18.55 27.52 2.27
C ASN A 424 -18.11 26.49 3.32
N MET A 425 -17.80 25.29 2.82
CA MET A 425 -17.08 24.27 3.56
C MET A 425 -15.58 24.53 3.43
N ASP A 426 -15.04 25.39 4.29
CA ASP A 426 -13.60 25.46 4.58
C ASP A 426 -13.27 24.38 5.62
N ILE A 427 -12.45 23.41 5.22
CA ILE A 427 -11.95 22.32 6.06
C ILE A 427 -10.91 22.93 7.01
N GLY A 428 -11.29 23.32 8.24
CA GLY A 428 -10.29 23.90 9.14
C GLY A 428 -10.65 24.28 10.57
N LYS A 429 -11.90 24.17 11.05
CA LYS A 429 -12.19 24.41 12.47
C LYS A 429 -13.25 23.44 13.02
N PRO A 430 -12.98 22.70 14.11
CA PRO A 430 -14.02 21.94 14.79
C PRO A 430 -14.83 22.88 15.67
N MET A 431 -16.13 22.99 15.42
CA MET A 431 -17.05 23.74 16.26
C MET A 431 -18.26 22.88 16.60
N TRP A 432 -18.14 22.02 17.61
CA TRP A 432 -19.28 21.37 18.28
C TRP A 432 -18.93 21.13 19.75
N GLU A 433 -19.43 21.97 20.66
CA GLU A 433 -19.49 21.61 22.08
C GLU A 433 -20.59 20.55 22.26
N MET A 434 -20.18 19.29 22.41
CA MET A 434 -21.05 18.12 22.58
C MET A 434 -21.08 17.67 24.04
N PRO A 435 -22.22 17.15 24.56
CA PRO A 435 -22.32 16.68 25.93
C PRO A 435 -21.47 15.41 26.14
N LYS A 436 -20.60 15.45 27.16
CA LYS A 436 -19.51 14.49 27.41
C LYS A 436 -19.96 13.14 28.02
N GLU A 437 -21.22 12.96 28.38
CA GLU A 437 -21.61 11.91 29.35
C GLU A 437 -21.93 10.52 28.78
N GLY A 438 -21.91 10.32 27.45
CA GLY A 438 -22.14 8.99 26.83
C GLY A 438 -21.20 8.60 25.68
N ILE A 439 -20.33 9.52 25.27
CA ILE A 439 -19.41 9.43 24.12
C ILE A 439 -18.00 8.86 24.47
N PRO A 440 -17.46 9.02 25.70
CA PRO A 440 -16.09 8.59 26.02
C PRO A 440 -15.83 7.10 25.77
N GLN A 441 -16.81 6.23 26.05
CA GLN A 441 -16.67 4.79 25.83
C GLN A 441 -16.52 4.43 24.34
N LEU A 442 -17.20 5.15 23.45
CA LEU A 442 -17.07 4.92 22.00
C LEU A 442 -15.68 5.31 21.49
N GLY A 443 -15.16 6.46 21.96
CA GLY A 443 -13.80 6.90 21.64
C GLY A 443 -12.75 5.86 22.05
N THR A 444 -12.80 5.40 23.30
CA THR A 444 -11.86 4.40 23.83
C THR A 444 -11.89 3.10 23.02
N VAL A 445 -13.07 2.56 22.72
CA VAL A 445 -13.19 1.30 21.98
C VAL A 445 -12.74 1.44 20.52
N MET A 446 -12.98 2.59 19.89
CA MET A 446 -12.46 2.86 18.55
C MET A 446 -10.93 2.95 18.53
N GLU A 447 -10.31 3.59 19.52
CA GLU A 447 -8.85 3.61 19.65
C GLU A 447 -8.27 2.19 19.77
N HIS A 448 -8.91 1.30 20.55
CA HIS A 448 -8.51 -0.12 20.62
C HIS A 448 -8.50 -0.78 19.24
N LEU A 449 -9.58 -0.57 18.48
CA LEU A 449 -9.70 -1.09 17.12
C LEU A 449 -8.68 -0.47 16.17
N HIS A 450 -8.36 0.82 16.30
CA HIS A 450 -7.35 1.48 15.47
C HIS A 450 -5.95 0.90 15.69
N ILE A 451 -5.58 0.56 16.94
CA ILE A 451 -4.28 -0.07 17.25
C ILE A 451 -4.18 -1.50 16.68
N LEU A 452 -5.28 -2.27 16.73
CA LEU A 452 -5.30 -3.67 16.31
C LEU A 452 -5.53 -3.87 14.80
N SER A 453 -6.20 -2.91 14.15
CA SER A 453 -6.49 -2.86 12.72
C SER A 453 -5.29 -3.22 11.82
N PRO A 454 -4.08 -2.66 11.98
CA PRO A 454 -2.93 -3.00 11.13
C PRO A 454 -2.40 -4.43 11.32
N LEU A 455 -2.87 -5.19 12.31
CA LEU A 455 -2.38 -6.54 12.62
C LEU A 455 -3.33 -7.64 12.13
N ILE A 456 -4.64 -7.36 12.09
CA ILE A 456 -5.68 -8.40 11.99
C ILE A 456 -5.61 -9.23 10.71
N GLY A 457 -5.38 -8.60 9.55
CA GLY A 457 -5.32 -9.34 8.28
C GLY A 457 -4.11 -10.27 8.19
N GLY A 458 -3.00 -9.91 8.85
CA GLY A 458 -1.82 -10.77 8.97
C GLY A 458 -2.06 -11.97 9.88
N ILE A 459 -2.79 -11.77 10.99
CA ILE A 459 -3.23 -12.83 11.90
C ILE A 459 -4.15 -13.82 11.17
N GLU A 460 -5.10 -13.31 10.40
CA GLU A 460 -6.03 -14.14 9.62
C GLU A 460 -5.32 -14.95 8.55
N LEU A 461 -4.36 -14.33 7.84
CA LEU A 461 -3.54 -15.01 6.84
C LEU A 461 -2.66 -16.12 7.46
N TYR A 462 -2.05 -15.86 8.61
CA TYR A 462 -1.23 -16.83 9.33
C TYR A 462 -2.04 -18.01 9.86
N LEU A 463 -3.21 -17.74 10.43
CA LEU A 463 -4.14 -18.74 10.98
C LEU A 463 -5.04 -19.38 9.89
N SER A 464 -4.77 -19.10 8.61
CA SER A 464 -5.50 -19.71 7.49
C SER A 464 -5.29 -21.22 7.46
N GLY A 465 -6.32 -21.96 7.01
CA GLY A 465 -6.21 -23.41 6.81
C GLY A 465 -5.34 -23.80 5.62
N ALA A 466 -4.99 -22.84 4.75
CA ALA A 466 -4.19 -23.06 3.56
C ALA A 466 -2.70 -23.06 3.90
N LYS A 467 -2.04 -24.22 3.78
CA LYS A 467 -0.60 -24.38 4.09
C LYS A 467 0.31 -23.38 3.35
N GLU A 468 -0.01 -23.06 2.09
CA GLU A 468 0.79 -22.11 1.30
C GLU A 468 0.67 -20.67 1.80
N GLU A 469 -0.53 -20.24 2.23
CA GLU A 469 -0.77 -18.89 2.74
C GLU A 469 -0.17 -18.70 4.14
N SER A 470 -0.38 -19.67 5.03
CA SER A 470 0.20 -19.68 6.37
C SER A 470 1.74 -19.69 6.31
N ALA A 471 2.35 -20.44 5.39
CA ALA A 471 3.81 -20.44 5.21
C ALA A 471 4.35 -19.08 4.74
N LYS A 472 3.62 -18.39 3.84
CA LYS A 472 3.98 -17.03 3.39
C LYS A 472 3.86 -16.00 4.50
N ALA A 473 2.76 -16.04 5.25
CA ALA A 473 2.56 -15.19 6.40
C ALA A 473 3.70 -15.40 7.41
N LEU A 474 4.07 -16.65 7.71
CA LEU A 474 5.17 -16.97 8.62
C LEU A 474 6.52 -16.42 8.11
N GLN A 475 6.81 -16.52 6.81
CA GLN A 475 8.02 -15.94 6.23
C GLN A 475 8.07 -14.42 6.44
N LEU A 476 6.95 -13.72 6.23
CA LEU A 476 6.85 -12.27 6.39
C LEU A 476 6.86 -11.83 7.87
N ILE A 477 6.25 -12.62 8.76
CA ILE A 477 6.30 -12.41 10.21
C ILE A 477 7.75 -12.53 10.71
N ARG A 478 8.47 -13.57 10.28
CA ARG A 478 9.90 -13.75 10.60
C ARG A 478 10.72 -12.54 10.15
N TYR A 479 10.56 -12.15 8.89
CA TYR A 479 11.25 -10.99 8.35
C TYR A 479 10.90 -9.71 9.10
N GLY A 480 9.62 -9.49 9.40
CA GLY A 480 9.15 -8.33 10.17
C GLY A 480 9.81 -8.23 11.54
N ALA A 481 9.86 -9.36 12.27
CA ALA A 481 10.48 -9.42 13.60
C ALA A 481 11.97 -9.06 13.59
N ASN A 482 12.69 -9.44 12.53
CA ASN A 482 14.14 -9.30 12.47
C ASN A 482 14.60 -8.02 11.77
N SER A 483 13.85 -7.52 10.79
CA SER A 483 14.28 -6.44 9.90
C SER A 483 13.38 -5.20 9.92
N ALA A 484 12.16 -5.28 10.46
CA ALA A 484 11.19 -4.18 10.38
C ALA A 484 10.68 -3.69 11.75
N ALA A 485 11.19 -4.23 12.86
CA ALA A 485 10.83 -3.77 14.20
C ALA A 485 11.14 -2.27 14.41
N SER A 486 12.37 -1.84 14.06
CA SER A 486 12.75 -0.43 14.16
C SER A 486 11.97 0.48 13.20
N TRP A 487 11.51 -0.04 12.06
CA TRP A 487 10.73 0.72 11.07
C TRP A 487 9.41 1.21 11.66
N ILE A 488 8.69 0.36 12.39
CA ILE A 488 7.48 0.78 13.12
C ILE A 488 7.80 1.43 14.48
N GLY A 489 9.06 1.71 14.82
CA GLY A 489 9.40 2.28 16.12
C GLY A 489 9.41 1.29 17.29
N ASN A 490 9.38 -0.03 17.02
CA ASN A 490 9.56 -1.06 18.04
C ASN A 490 11.06 -1.24 18.37
N LYS A 491 11.59 -0.34 19.19
CA LYS A 491 12.95 -0.43 19.75
C LYS A 491 12.86 -1.18 21.08
N ARG A 492 13.37 -2.41 21.12
CA ARG A 492 13.35 -3.24 22.34
C ARG A 492 14.38 -2.77 23.34
N HIS A 493 13.98 -2.64 24.60
CA HIS A 493 14.88 -2.52 25.74
C HIS A 493 14.97 -3.85 26.48
N SER A 494 16.14 -4.17 27.05
CA SER A 494 16.37 -5.44 27.77
C SER A 494 15.48 -5.63 28.99
N SER A 495 14.87 -4.54 29.48
CA SER A 495 13.93 -4.51 30.60
C SER A 495 12.46 -4.55 30.19
N ASP A 496 12.14 -4.60 28.89
CA ASP A 496 10.75 -4.56 28.44
C ASP A 496 10.01 -5.85 28.85
N PRO A 497 8.84 -5.73 29.50
CA PRO A 497 8.05 -6.89 29.86
C PRO A 497 7.50 -7.61 28.62
N PRO A 498 7.36 -8.95 28.67
CA PRO A 498 6.96 -9.76 27.54
C PRO A 498 5.52 -9.46 27.09
N PHE A 499 5.28 -9.58 25.78
CA PHE A 499 3.96 -9.44 25.15
C PHE A 499 3.20 -8.17 25.57
N PHE A 500 3.87 -7.01 25.40
CA PHE A 500 3.32 -5.68 25.73
C PHE A 500 2.96 -5.50 27.22
N GLY A 501 3.64 -6.19 28.12
CA GLY A 501 3.34 -6.16 29.56
C GLY A 501 2.20 -7.07 29.98
N VAL A 502 1.41 -7.63 29.04
CA VAL A 502 0.25 -8.45 29.37
C VAL A 502 0.65 -9.80 29.98
N ALA A 503 1.80 -10.33 29.59
CA ALA A 503 2.29 -11.60 30.14
C ALA A 503 2.97 -11.45 31.51
N ASP A 504 3.07 -10.23 32.06
CA ASP A 504 3.48 -10.04 33.44
C ASP A 504 2.43 -10.65 34.40
N LEU A 505 2.90 -11.41 35.39
CA LEU A 505 2.02 -12.14 36.30
C LEU A 505 1.16 -11.20 37.16
N ALA A 506 1.71 -10.07 37.64
CA ALA A 506 0.95 -9.15 38.47
C ALA A 506 -0.18 -8.50 37.66
N PHE A 507 0.12 -8.07 36.42
CA PHE A 507 -0.90 -7.57 35.49
C PHE A 507 -1.95 -8.65 35.15
N THR A 508 -1.50 -9.86 34.79
CA THR A 508 -2.39 -10.97 34.43
C THR A 508 -3.36 -11.30 35.56
N LEU A 509 -2.87 -11.40 36.80
CA LEU A 509 -3.72 -11.68 37.96
C LEU A 509 -4.79 -10.60 38.18
N GLY A 510 -4.45 -9.33 37.92
CA GLY A 510 -5.40 -8.22 37.93
C GLY A 510 -6.46 -8.30 36.84
N ALA A 511 -6.09 -8.79 35.65
CA ALA A 511 -7.01 -8.95 34.52
C ALA A 511 -7.89 -10.21 34.58
N ILE A 512 -7.58 -11.19 35.44
CA ILE A 512 -8.42 -12.39 35.64
C ILE A 512 -9.67 -12.02 36.46
N ARG A 513 -10.84 -12.44 35.97
CA ARG A 513 -12.15 -12.13 36.55
C ARG A 513 -12.41 -12.85 37.87
N THR A 514 -12.07 -14.15 37.98
CA THR A 514 -12.42 -14.98 39.14
C THR A 514 -11.21 -15.31 40.01
N SER A 515 -11.43 -15.41 41.33
CA SER A 515 -10.39 -15.80 42.28
C SER A 515 -9.89 -17.23 42.06
N GLY A 516 -10.77 -18.15 41.63
CA GLY A 516 -10.42 -19.53 41.30
C GLY A 516 -9.48 -19.66 40.09
N ASP A 517 -9.68 -18.87 39.04
CA ASP A 517 -8.79 -18.86 37.88
C ASP A 517 -7.41 -18.27 38.22
N ARG A 518 -7.34 -17.26 39.12
CA ARG A 518 -6.06 -16.74 39.64
C ARG A 518 -5.24 -17.83 40.33
N VAL A 519 -5.88 -18.62 41.19
CA VAL A 519 -5.26 -19.77 41.87
C VAL A 519 -4.80 -20.83 40.85
N ARG A 520 -5.61 -21.11 39.82
CA ARG A 520 -5.28 -22.08 38.77
C ARG A 520 -4.01 -21.69 38.01
N VAL A 521 -3.88 -20.42 37.63
CA VAL A 521 -2.68 -19.89 36.94
C VAL A 521 -1.45 -20.01 37.82
N LEU A 522 -1.54 -19.62 39.09
CA LEU A 522 -0.44 -19.75 40.05
C LEU A 522 0.00 -21.21 40.23
N LYS A 523 -0.95 -22.16 40.30
CA LYS A 523 -0.65 -23.59 40.36
C LYS A 523 0.09 -24.08 39.10
N ARG A 524 -0.37 -23.70 37.90
CA ARG A 524 0.27 -24.11 36.64
C ARG A 524 1.70 -23.58 36.52
N ILE A 525 1.93 -22.30 36.80
CA ILE A 525 3.26 -21.68 36.74
C ILE A 525 4.19 -22.33 37.77
N TRP A 526 3.69 -22.64 38.97
CA TRP A 526 4.50 -23.34 39.95
C TRP A 526 4.88 -24.76 39.50
N GLN A 527 3.90 -25.52 38.99
CA GLN A 527 4.11 -26.90 38.53
C GLN A 527 5.06 -27.00 37.32
N SER A 528 5.15 -25.96 36.48
CA SER A 528 6.07 -25.96 35.34
C SER A 528 7.53 -25.70 35.71
N HIS A 529 7.80 -25.19 36.92
CA HIS A 529 9.14 -24.75 37.34
C HIS A 529 9.69 -25.47 38.58
N CYS A 530 8.82 -25.92 39.50
CA CYS A 530 9.22 -26.45 40.80
C CYS A 530 8.46 -27.74 41.16
N SER A 531 9.11 -28.64 41.92
CA SER A 531 8.42 -29.77 42.56
C SER A 531 7.60 -29.28 43.77
N PRO A 532 6.44 -29.89 44.09
CA PRO A 532 5.63 -29.47 45.23
C PRO A 532 6.40 -29.72 46.53
N SER A 533 6.85 -28.64 47.19
CA SER A 533 7.36 -28.70 48.55
C SER A 533 6.22 -28.56 49.55
N GLU A 534 6.20 -29.36 50.62
CA GLU A 534 5.16 -29.37 51.65
C GLU A 534 5.03 -28.04 52.46
N GLY A 535 5.87 -27.04 52.20
CA GLY A 535 5.89 -25.75 52.89
C GLY A 535 5.36 -24.53 52.13
N CYS A 536 4.64 -24.70 51.01
CA CYS A 536 4.10 -23.60 50.19
C CYS A 536 2.57 -23.56 50.17
N ILE A 537 2.00 -22.36 50.32
CA ILE A 537 0.55 -22.11 50.25
C ILE A 537 0.22 -21.02 49.23
N ILE A 538 -1.00 -21.06 48.69
CA ILE A 538 -1.55 -19.96 47.88
C ILE A 538 -2.53 -19.20 48.74
N ARG A 539 -2.27 -17.91 48.94
CA ARG A 539 -3.22 -16.96 49.53
C ARG A 539 -3.90 -16.20 48.40
N PHE A 540 -5.23 -16.11 48.44
CA PHE A 540 -6.02 -15.42 47.40
C PHE A 540 -7.20 -14.67 48.01
N TYR A 541 -7.58 -13.56 47.36
CA TYR A 541 -8.70 -12.73 47.79
C TYR A 541 -10.03 -13.29 47.24
N ARG A 542 -11.00 -13.51 48.13
CA ARG A 542 -12.32 -14.06 47.80
C ARG A 542 -13.32 -12.96 47.47
N GLU A 543 -14.45 -13.36 46.89
CA GLU A 543 -15.56 -12.46 46.53
C GLU A 543 -16.31 -11.90 47.76
N ASP A 544 -16.17 -12.53 48.92
CA ASP A 544 -16.73 -12.09 50.21
C ASP A 544 -15.82 -11.10 50.97
N ASN A 545 -14.80 -10.55 50.30
CA ASN A 545 -13.76 -9.68 50.86
C ASN A 545 -12.89 -10.32 51.95
N THR A 546 -12.85 -11.66 52.04
CA THR A 546 -11.97 -12.39 52.96
C THR A 546 -10.78 -13.05 52.25
N TRP A 547 -9.75 -13.42 53.02
CA TRP A 547 -8.60 -14.17 52.49
C TRP A 547 -8.85 -15.67 52.55
N GLY A 548 -8.71 -16.33 51.39
CA GLY A 548 -8.69 -17.79 51.28
C GLY A 548 -7.26 -18.33 51.18
N TYR A 549 -7.07 -19.56 51.67
CA TYR A 549 -5.79 -20.27 51.63
C TYR A 549 -5.96 -21.64 51.01
N THR A 550 -5.07 -22.08 50.12
CA THR A 550 -5.13 -23.42 49.53
C THR A 550 -3.73 -24.01 49.33
N SER A 551 -3.64 -25.34 49.30
CA SER A 551 -2.39 -26.05 49.08
C SER A 551 -2.02 -26.11 47.60
N LEU A 552 -0.72 -26.23 47.33
CA LEU A 552 -0.19 -26.52 45.98
C LEU A 552 -0.54 -27.94 45.50
N SER A 553 -0.76 -28.87 46.43
CA SER A 553 -0.89 -30.31 46.20
C SER A 553 -2.33 -30.83 46.10
N SER A 554 -3.37 -29.99 46.32
CA SER A 554 -4.75 -30.42 46.08
C SER A 554 -5.04 -30.49 44.57
N THR A 555 -4.95 -31.71 44.03
CA THR A 555 -5.49 -32.13 42.73
C THR A 555 -6.53 -33.22 42.95
N LYS A 556 -7.81 -32.93 42.72
CA LYS A 556 -8.66 -33.90 42.05
C LYS A 556 -8.50 -33.68 40.56
N CYS A 557 -7.75 -34.59 39.94
CA CYS A 557 -7.48 -34.61 38.51
C CYS A 557 -8.81 -34.85 37.76
N ALA A 558 -9.29 -33.84 37.04
CA ALA A 558 -10.33 -34.06 36.04
C ALA A 558 -9.68 -34.49 34.74
N THR A 559 -10.10 -35.65 34.25
CA THR A 559 -9.61 -36.32 33.05
C THR A 559 -9.74 -35.48 31.77
N SER A 560 -8.82 -35.74 30.84
CA SER A 560 -8.59 -35.05 29.57
C SER A 560 -9.74 -35.18 28.56
N GLY A 561 -10.87 -34.53 28.82
CA GLY A 561 -11.93 -34.30 27.84
C GLY A 561 -12.02 -32.82 27.45
N LYS A 562 -12.31 -32.52 26.17
CA LYS A 562 -12.69 -31.17 25.74
C LYS A 562 -13.96 -30.74 26.49
N ARG A 563 -13.79 -29.97 27.57
CA ARG A 563 -14.90 -29.45 28.38
C ARG A 563 -15.69 -28.37 27.64
N SER A 564 -17.00 -28.31 27.88
CA SER A 564 -17.88 -27.32 27.25
C SER A 564 -17.92 -26.01 28.05
N ARG A 565 -18.26 -24.89 27.40
CA ARG A 565 -18.40 -23.55 28.02
C ARG A 565 -19.27 -23.56 29.29
N ARG A 566 -20.29 -24.43 29.37
CA ARG A 566 -21.17 -24.56 30.54
C ARG A 566 -20.47 -25.19 31.76
N GLU A 567 -19.44 -26.00 31.57
CA GLU A 567 -18.65 -26.58 32.68
C GLU A 567 -17.64 -25.58 33.26
N TYR A 568 -17.24 -24.56 32.48
CA TYR A 568 -16.41 -23.44 32.97
C TYR A 568 -17.24 -22.47 33.82
N GLU A 569 -18.52 -22.29 33.49
CA GLU A 569 -19.45 -21.39 34.19
C GLU A 569 -20.11 -22.04 35.43
N SER A 570 -20.07 -23.38 35.60
CA SER A 570 -20.82 -24.08 36.66
C SER A 570 -20.03 -24.61 37.85
N GLU A 571 -18.71 -24.48 37.91
CA GLU A 571 -17.93 -24.88 39.10
C GLU A 571 -17.66 -23.64 39.98
N VAL A 572 -18.54 -23.41 40.96
CA VAL A 572 -18.12 -22.78 42.21
C VAL A 572 -17.08 -23.73 42.80
N TYR A 573 -15.79 -23.45 42.56
CA TYR A 573 -14.72 -24.18 43.22
C TYR A 573 -14.85 -23.94 44.71
N GLU A 574 -15.35 -24.92 45.45
CA GLU A 574 -14.91 -25.16 46.82
C GLU A 574 -13.40 -25.45 46.73
N THR A 575 -12.62 -24.38 46.63
CA THR A 575 -11.17 -24.45 46.69
C THR A 575 -10.89 -24.92 48.11
N ASP A 576 -10.44 -26.18 48.29
CA ASP A 576 -10.10 -26.77 49.59
C ASP A 576 -9.39 -25.71 50.44
N THR A 577 -10.15 -25.13 51.36
CA THR A 577 -9.68 -23.94 52.05
C THR A 577 -9.00 -24.42 53.31
N ILE A 578 -7.70 -24.17 53.39
CA ILE A 578 -6.95 -24.41 54.62
C ILE A 578 -7.50 -23.43 55.65
N ARG A 579 -8.00 -23.95 56.77
CA ARG A 579 -8.30 -23.14 57.95
C ARG A 579 -7.01 -22.91 58.70
N ILE A 580 -6.76 -21.68 59.13
CA ILE A 580 -5.61 -21.35 59.97
C ILE A 580 -5.76 -22.17 61.27
N PRO A 581 -4.77 -22.98 61.66
CA PRO A 581 -4.80 -23.71 62.92
C PRO A 581 -4.97 -22.76 64.12
N ASP A 582 -5.75 -23.14 65.14
CA ASP A 582 -6.03 -22.29 66.31
C ASP A 582 -4.77 -21.95 67.16
N ASP A 583 -3.64 -22.60 66.87
CA ASP A 583 -2.33 -22.51 67.51
C ASP A 583 -1.24 -21.82 66.65
N GLU A 584 -1.59 -21.26 65.49
CA GLU A 584 -0.69 -20.48 64.63
C GLU A 584 -1.27 -19.10 64.30
N ASP A 585 -0.42 -18.06 64.30
CA ASP A 585 -0.77 -16.71 63.85
C ASP A 585 0.00 -16.36 62.58
N TRP A 586 -0.68 -16.29 61.44
CA TRP A 586 -0.05 -16.17 60.13
C TRP A 586 0.14 -14.70 59.72
N THR A 587 1.40 -14.27 59.62
CA THR A 587 1.76 -12.95 59.10
C THR A 587 2.35 -13.05 57.70
N PHE A 588 1.75 -12.35 56.74
CA PHE A 588 2.18 -12.36 55.33
C PHE A 588 2.97 -11.09 54.99
N VAL A 589 4.20 -11.24 54.52
CA VAL A 589 5.09 -10.11 54.20
C VAL A 589 5.12 -9.88 52.68
N SER A 590 4.87 -8.63 52.28
CA SER A 590 5.00 -8.16 50.89
C SER A 590 6.48 -8.00 50.51
N SER A 591 6.82 -8.23 49.24
CA SER A 591 8.17 -7.95 48.74
C SER A 591 8.39 -6.44 48.57
N LYS A 592 9.60 -5.92 48.82
CA LYS A 592 9.95 -4.49 48.62
C LYS A 592 9.75 -3.98 47.17
N SER A 593 9.39 -4.86 46.23
CA SER A 593 9.14 -4.59 44.81
C SER A 593 7.66 -4.42 44.42
N ASP A 594 6.70 -4.49 45.34
CA ASP A 594 5.26 -4.28 45.07
C ASP A 594 4.90 -2.81 44.69
N GLY A 595 5.89 -1.93 44.55
CA GLY A 595 5.73 -0.51 44.20
C GLY A 595 5.87 -0.21 42.70
N PHE A 596 5.03 -0.80 41.84
CA PHE A 596 4.72 -0.21 40.54
C PHE A 596 3.20 -0.18 40.35
N GLN A 597 2.58 0.91 40.81
CA GLN A 597 1.19 1.23 40.50
C GLN A 597 1.07 1.60 39.01
N PHE A 598 0.70 0.64 38.16
CA PHE A 598 0.08 0.97 36.89
C PHE A 598 -1.37 1.39 37.16
N GLY A 599 -1.60 2.71 37.26
CA GLY A 599 -2.95 3.26 37.35
C GLY A 599 -3.11 4.48 38.27
N SER A 600 -2.54 5.62 37.88
CA SER A 600 -3.17 6.92 38.14
C SER A 600 -2.93 7.82 36.93
N VAL A 601 -3.83 7.70 35.95
CA VAL A 601 -4.00 8.69 34.90
C VAL A 601 -5.50 8.96 34.79
N SER A 602 -5.97 9.92 35.58
CA SER A 602 -7.19 10.66 35.34
C SER A 602 -6.81 12.13 35.12
N GLY A 603 -7.02 12.67 33.92
CA GLY A 603 -7.24 14.11 33.72
C GLY A 603 -8.62 14.48 34.31
N ASP A 604 -8.92 15.70 34.76
CA ASP A 604 -8.57 17.00 34.20
C ASP A 604 -8.55 18.12 35.27
N TYR A 605 -7.99 19.26 34.88
CA TYR A 605 -8.09 20.59 35.49
C TYR A 605 -9.52 20.95 36.00
N TYR A 606 -9.64 21.31 37.28
CA TYR A 606 -10.36 22.49 37.81
C TYR A 606 -9.81 22.84 39.21
N ALA A 607 -9.61 24.13 39.45
CA ALA A 607 -9.11 24.69 40.71
C ALA A 607 -10.20 24.77 41.79
N CYS A 608 -9.84 24.58 43.07
CA CYS A 608 -9.90 25.60 44.12
C CYS A 608 -9.64 25.02 45.52
N ASP A 609 -8.87 25.80 46.28
CA ASP A 609 -8.87 25.98 47.74
C ASP A 609 -8.33 24.86 48.64
N VAL A 610 -7.03 25.00 48.90
CA VAL A 610 -6.35 24.62 50.13
C VAL A 610 -6.84 25.50 51.29
N PRO A 611 -7.16 24.91 52.45
CA PRO A 611 -6.78 25.52 53.70
C PRO A 611 -5.69 24.67 54.37
N GLU A 612 -4.56 25.32 54.62
CA GLU A 612 -3.53 24.82 55.52
C GLU A 612 -4.16 24.49 56.88
N SER A 613 -3.98 23.27 57.35
CA SER A 613 -3.56 23.02 58.73
C SER A 613 -3.18 21.56 58.96
N ILE A 614 -2.16 21.41 59.80
CA ILE A 614 -1.72 20.20 60.52
C ILE A 614 -0.76 19.27 59.75
N ASN A 615 0.50 19.71 59.67
CA ASN A 615 1.62 18.83 60.00
C ASN A 615 1.45 18.40 61.47
N ASP A 616 1.14 17.13 61.69
CA ASP A 616 1.81 16.24 62.66
C ASP A 616 0.99 14.95 62.77
N GLU A 617 1.69 13.86 63.10
CA GLU A 617 1.15 12.53 63.41
C GLU A 617 0.69 11.69 62.21
N LEU A 618 1.57 10.78 61.78
CA LEU A 618 1.31 9.33 61.68
C LEU A 618 2.61 8.60 61.29
N HIS A 619 3.65 8.85 62.09
CA HIS A 619 4.71 7.88 62.33
C HIS A 619 4.50 7.34 63.74
N GLY A 620 3.95 6.13 63.82
CA GLY A 620 3.65 5.46 65.08
C GLY A 620 2.21 5.03 65.11
N ASP A 621 1.94 3.83 64.59
CA ASP A 621 0.86 2.96 65.08
C ASP A 621 0.92 1.61 64.36
N SER A 622 2.01 0.87 64.59
CA SER A 622 1.97 -0.59 64.44
C SER A 622 3.02 -1.29 65.33
N PHE A 623 3.26 -0.74 66.52
CA PHE A 623 4.13 -1.38 67.53
C PHE A 623 3.55 -1.41 68.95
N ASP A 624 2.26 -1.05 69.12
CA ASP A 624 1.60 -1.04 70.44
C ASP A 624 0.44 -2.04 70.59
N ALA A 625 0.36 -3.05 69.73
CA ALA A 625 -0.48 -4.22 69.95
C ALA A 625 0.28 -5.42 70.55
N PHE A 626 1.42 -5.18 71.23
CA PHE A 626 2.28 -6.28 71.72
C PHE A 626 2.19 -6.56 73.22
N ILE A 627 1.48 -5.76 74.04
CA ILE A 627 1.39 -6.04 75.49
C ILE A 627 0.00 -5.67 76.07
N ARG A 628 -0.90 -6.67 76.13
CA ARG A 628 -1.60 -7.10 77.37
C ARG A 628 -2.63 -8.23 77.16
N ASP A 629 -2.63 -9.14 78.13
CA ASP A 629 -3.59 -10.19 78.51
C ASP A 629 -3.62 -11.55 77.77
N GLU A 630 -2.84 -12.48 78.35
CA GLU A 630 -2.99 -13.94 78.57
C GLU A 630 -3.54 -14.89 77.46
N PRO A 631 -3.03 -16.14 77.43
CA PRO A 631 -2.51 -16.72 76.20
C PRO A 631 -3.50 -17.65 75.50
N LYS A 632 -3.65 -17.46 74.19
CA LYS A 632 -3.50 -18.60 73.29
C LYS A 632 -2.09 -18.49 72.75
N MET A 633 -1.23 -19.46 73.08
CA MET A 633 0.13 -19.52 72.53
C MET A 633 0.06 -19.87 71.04
N ALA A 634 -0.42 -18.93 70.24
CA ALA A 634 -0.33 -19.03 68.80
C ALA A 634 1.12 -18.71 68.41
N THR A 635 1.77 -19.66 67.74
CA THR A 635 3.13 -19.45 67.25
C THR A 635 3.08 -18.47 66.06
N PRO A 636 3.84 -17.36 66.07
CA PRO A 636 3.83 -16.44 64.94
C PRO A 636 4.56 -17.09 63.75
N VAL A 637 3.81 -17.35 62.68
CA VAL A 637 4.34 -17.95 61.44
C VAL A 637 4.43 -16.88 60.37
N ILE A 638 5.65 -16.59 59.91
CA ILE A 638 5.88 -15.59 58.87
C ILE A 638 5.97 -16.25 57.50
N TRP A 639 5.17 -15.73 56.58
CA TRP A 639 5.04 -16.19 55.20
C TRP A 639 5.60 -15.12 54.26
N ASP A 640 6.64 -15.48 53.52
CA ASP A 640 7.29 -14.60 52.55
C ASP A 640 6.68 -14.82 51.15
N LEU A 641 6.31 -13.72 50.48
CA LEU A 641 5.78 -13.78 49.10
C LEU A 641 6.88 -14.26 48.15
N VAL A 642 6.61 -15.35 47.44
CA VAL A 642 7.53 -15.93 46.45
C VAL A 642 7.12 -15.55 45.02
N LEU A 643 5.82 -15.56 44.72
CA LEU A 643 5.30 -15.35 43.38
C LEU A 643 3.87 -14.81 43.41
N GLY A 644 3.52 -13.86 42.54
CA GLY A 644 2.17 -13.31 42.42
C GLY A 644 2.05 -11.91 43.00
N ASN A 645 0.83 -11.49 43.33
CA ASN A 645 0.54 -10.14 43.83
C ASN A 645 -0.05 -10.24 45.24
N HIS A 646 0.55 -9.53 46.21
CA HIS A 646 0.14 -9.59 47.61
C HIS A 646 -1.34 -9.23 47.83
N GLY A 647 -1.87 -8.28 47.05
CA GLY A 647 -3.24 -7.78 47.16
C GLY A 647 -4.29 -8.59 46.41
N LEU A 648 -3.91 -9.58 45.59
CA LEU A 648 -4.85 -10.37 44.79
C LEU A 648 -4.72 -11.87 45.07
N ALA A 649 -3.60 -12.45 44.66
CA ALA A 649 -3.27 -13.85 44.87
C ALA A 649 -1.76 -14.05 44.75
N GLY A 650 -1.19 -14.80 45.68
CA GLY A 650 0.25 -15.07 45.70
C GLY A 650 0.57 -16.42 46.33
N VAL A 651 1.69 -16.99 45.89
CA VAL A 651 2.34 -18.16 46.49
C VAL A 651 3.28 -17.66 47.58
N TYR A 652 3.12 -18.22 48.77
CA TYR A 652 3.93 -17.88 49.93
C TYR A 652 4.65 -19.12 50.45
N THR A 653 5.87 -18.90 50.94
CA THR A 653 6.68 -19.92 51.61
C THR A 653 6.85 -19.58 53.08
N ARG A 654 6.81 -20.60 53.94
CA ARG A 654 7.04 -20.44 55.38
C ARG A 654 8.53 -20.13 55.61
N ARG A 655 8.85 -19.07 56.35
CA ARG A 655 10.24 -18.61 56.56
C ARG A 655 11.14 -19.66 57.23
N ASP A 656 10.55 -20.59 57.99
CA ASP A 656 11.26 -21.67 58.71
C ASP A 656 11.52 -22.91 57.84
N SER A 657 11.08 -22.90 56.58
CA SER A 657 11.28 -23.99 55.62
C SER A 657 12.62 -23.88 54.89
N THR A 658 13.13 -25.00 54.35
CA THR A 658 14.40 -25.03 53.62
C THR A 658 14.40 -24.00 52.48
N PRO A 659 15.43 -23.14 52.35
CA PRO A 659 15.45 -22.10 51.33
C PRO A 659 15.35 -22.72 49.93
N ILE A 660 14.42 -22.21 49.12
CA ILE A 660 14.31 -22.56 47.70
C ILE A 660 15.64 -22.18 47.05
N ALA A 661 16.37 -23.16 46.50
CA ALA A 661 17.64 -22.90 45.84
C ALA A 661 17.45 -21.87 44.70
N CYS A 662 18.38 -20.90 44.60
CA CYS A 662 18.28 -19.74 43.71
C CYS A 662 18.13 -20.10 42.21
N GLU A 663 18.46 -21.34 41.82
CA GLU A 663 18.24 -21.87 40.45
C GLU A 663 16.76 -22.18 40.12
N TYR A 664 15.85 -22.11 41.11
CA TYR A 664 14.42 -22.47 40.97
C TYR A 664 13.44 -21.30 41.19
N THR A 665 13.89 -20.05 41.16
CA THR A 665 12.95 -18.91 41.27
C THR A 665 11.98 -18.92 40.08
N PRO A 666 10.65 -19.05 40.30
CA PRO A 666 9.68 -19.11 39.22
C PRO A 666 9.69 -17.80 38.41
N ARG A 667 9.55 -17.90 37.09
CA ARG A 667 9.44 -16.71 36.24
C ARG A 667 8.15 -15.96 36.59
N SER A 668 8.22 -14.64 36.73
CA SER A 668 7.05 -13.76 36.88
C SER A 668 6.27 -13.58 35.56
N THR A 669 6.55 -14.41 34.54
CA THR A 669 5.93 -14.33 33.22
C THR A 669 4.97 -15.50 33.01
N VAL A 670 3.74 -15.20 32.64
CA VAL A 670 2.73 -16.20 32.27
C VAL A 670 2.97 -16.69 30.84
N PRO A 671 3.04 -18.01 30.58
CA PRO A 671 3.17 -18.54 29.23
C PRO A 671 2.00 -18.12 28.33
N LEU A 672 2.29 -17.69 27.09
CA LEU A 672 1.26 -17.25 26.15
C LEU A 672 0.17 -18.30 25.84
N PRO A 673 0.46 -19.62 25.76
CA PRO A 673 -0.58 -20.63 25.57
C PRO A 673 -1.62 -20.64 26.70
N ASP A 674 -1.20 -20.45 27.96
CA ASP A 674 -2.11 -20.35 29.11
C ASP A 674 -2.97 -19.08 29.02
N LEU A 675 -2.37 -17.94 28.64
CA LEU A 675 -3.12 -16.70 28.40
C LEU A 675 -4.15 -16.84 27.28
N LEU A 676 -3.80 -17.53 26.18
CA LEU A 676 -4.74 -17.81 25.09
C LEU A 676 -5.91 -18.66 25.58
N GLU A 677 -5.63 -19.69 26.39
CA GLU A 677 -6.67 -20.53 26.99
C GLU A 677 -7.66 -19.68 27.80
N LEU A 678 -7.15 -18.87 28.72
CA LEU A 678 -7.98 -17.98 29.56
C LEU A 678 -8.78 -16.97 28.73
N ALA A 679 -8.17 -16.39 27.68
CA ALA A 679 -8.85 -15.48 26.77
C ALA A 679 -9.98 -16.19 26.00
N SER A 680 -9.75 -17.43 25.57
CA SER A 680 -10.72 -18.21 24.80
C SER A 680 -11.92 -18.67 25.63
N TYR A 681 -11.73 -18.90 26.93
CA TYR A 681 -12.78 -19.28 27.86
C TYR A 681 -13.48 -18.09 28.55
N GLY A 682 -13.05 -16.85 28.26
CA GLY A 682 -13.65 -15.64 28.84
C GLY A 682 -13.25 -15.36 30.29
N CYS A 683 -12.20 -16.01 30.80
CA CYS A 683 -11.67 -15.81 32.15
C CYS A 683 -10.88 -14.50 32.30
N LEU A 684 -10.38 -13.94 31.19
CA LEU A 684 -9.69 -12.66 31.14
C LEU A 684 -10.64 -11.51 30.83
N ASP A 685 -10.46 -10.38 31.50
CA ASP A 685 -11.04 -9.11 31.08
C ASP A 685 -10.26 -8.54 29.88
N LEU A 686 -10.74 -8.86 28.67
CA LEU A 686 -10.11 -8.43 27.42
C LEU A 686 -10.10 -6.90 27.24
N GLY A 687 -11.00 -6.16 27.91
CA GLY A 687 -10.99 -4.70 27.92
C GLY A 687 -9.80 -4.16 28.73
N MET A 688 -9.59 -4.70 29.94
CA MET A 688 -8.42 -4.37 30.76
C MET A 688 -7.11 -4.77 30.07
N VAL A 689 -7.06 -5.94 29.43
CA VAL A 689 -5.89 -6.40 28.67
C VAL A 689 -5.55 -5.42 27.55
N MET A 690 -6.55 -4.96 26.78
CA MET A 690 -6.32 -4.00 25.70
C MET A 690 -5.87 -2.62 26.21
N GLU A 691 -6.45 -2.14 27.32
CA GLU A 691 -5.96 -0.92 27.98
C GLU A 691 -4.52 -1.07 28.47
N GLY A 692 -4.13 -2.24 28.98
CA GLY A 692 -2.73 -2.55 29.30
C GLY A 692 -1.80 -2.45 28.09
N ILE A 693 -2.19 -3.06 26.96
CA ILE A 693 -1.42 -2.97 25.70
C ILE A 693 -1.29 -1.52 25.24
N LYS A 694 -2.40 -0.77 25.24
CA LYS A 694 -2.43 0.65 24.86
C LYS A 694 -1.52 1.47 25.78
N GLY A 695 -1.64 1.29 27.10
CA GLY A 695 -0.83 1.97 28.11
C GLY A 695 0.65 1.67 27.93
N PHE A 696 1.02 0.41 27.72
CA PHE A 696 2.39 0.00 27.43
C PHE A 696 2.93 0.68 26.17
N LEU A 697 2.19 0.62 25.05
CA LEU A 697 2.60 1.24 23.80
C LEU A 697 2.75 2.76 23.94
N ALA A 698 1.79 3.44 24.54
CA ALA A 698 1.82 4.90 24.69
C ALA A 698 2.99 5.38 25.58
N THR A 699 3.33 4.62 26.63
CA THR A 699 4.36 5.02 27.61
C THR A 699 5.76 4.54 27.25
N HIS A 700 5.91 3.28 26.85
CA HIS A 700 7.21 2.65 26.60
C HIS A 700 7.61 2.70 25.12
N ARG A 701 6.64 2.78 24.19
CA ARG A 701 6.91 2.72 22.73
C ARG A 701 6.03 3.70 21.93
N PRO A 702 6.10 5.02 22.17
CA PRO A 702 5.22 6.01 21.54
C PRO A 702 5.33 6.01 20.00
N ASP A 703 6.54 5.82 19.45
CA ASP A 703 6.75 5.71 17.99
C ASP A 703 6.01 4.50 17.39
N HIS A 704 5.94 3.39 18.14
CA HIS A 704 5.20 2.18 17.77
C HIS A 704 3.70 2.38 17.85
N HIS A 705 3.23 2.98 18.94
CA HIS A 705 1.84 3.37 19.08
C HIS A 705 1.37 4.23 17.91
N PHE A 706 2.11 5.30 17.59
CA PHE A 706 1.81 6.20 16.48
C PHE A 706 1.82 5.49 15.13
N SER A 707 2.83 4.65 14.87
CA SER A 707 2.95 3.92 13.60
C SER A 707 1.77 2.99 13.36
N LEU A 708 1.27 2.31 14.40
CA LEU A 708 0.09 1.44 14.28
C LEU A 708 -1.18 2.24 13.95
N LEU A 709 -1.41 3.37 14.63
CA LEU A 709 -2.56 4.24 14.37
C LEU A 709 -2.55 4.78 12.94
N ALA A 710 -1.40 5.29 12.47
CA ALA A 710 -1.27 5.80 11.12
C ALA A 710 -1.49 4.71 10.07
N LEU A 711 -0.79 3.57 10.19
CA LEU A 711 -0.88 2.46 9.25
C LEU A 711 -2.28 1.85 9.21
N GLY A 712 -2.98 1.75 10.35
CA GLY A 712 -4.34 1.21 10.41
C GLY A 712 -5.30 1.94 9.48
N ARG A 713 -5.34 3.28 9.55
CA ARG A 713 -6.21 4.10 8.70
C ARG A 713 -5.82 4.06 7.23
N ILE A 714 -4.52 4.09 6.92
CA ILE A 714 -4.01 4.02 5.54
C ILE A 714 -4.34 2.67 4.91
N ILE A 715 -4.05 1.57 5.60
CA ILE A 715 -4.31 0.21 5.10
C ILE A 715 -5.80 0.01 4.83
N GLU A 716 -6.67 0.50 5.70
CA GLU A 716 -8.11 0.35 5.50
C GLU A 716 -8.63 1.17 4.30
N HIS A 717 -8.11 2.38 4.09
CA HIS A 717 -8.40 3.15 2.87
C HIS A 717 -8.01 2.38 1.61
N HIS A 718 -6.79 1.86 1.55
CA HIS A 718 -6.32 1.11 0.37
C HIS A 718 -7.10 -0.20 0.17
N LYS A 719 -7.41 -0.95 1.24
CA LYS A 719 -8.21 -2.18 1.12
C LYS A 719 -9.60 -1.92 0.55
N ARG A 720 -10.20 -0.77 0.87
CA ARG A 720 -11.55 -0.40 0.43
C ARG A 720 -11.55 0.20 -0.98
N ASP A 721 -10.69 1.19 -1.22
CA ASP A 721 -10.74 2.03 -2.41
C ASP A 721 -9.76 1.55 -3.50
N LEU A 722 -8.73 0.78 -3.13
CA LEU A 722 -7.65 0.31 -4.00
C LEU A 722 -7.31 -1.19 -3.79
N PRO A 723 -8.30 -2.11 -3.79
CA PRO A 723 -8.14 -3.49 -3.30
C PRO A 723 -7.14 -4.35 -4.09
N HIS A 724 -6.85 -3.98 -5.34
CA HIS A 724 -5.95 -4.74 -6.22
C HIS A 724 -4.49 -4.31 -6.11
N ILE A 725 -4.21 -3.25 -5.36
CA ILE A 725 -2.88 -2.66 -5.25
C ILE A 725 -2.05 -3.43 -4.22
N LYS A 726 -0.76 -3.53 -4.52
CA LYS A 726 0.23 -4.18 -3.66
C LYS A 726 1.27 -3.16 -3.20
N VAL A 727 1.72 -3.32 -1.96
CA VAL A 727 2.71 -2.44 -1.32
C VAL A 727 4.12 -2.99 -1.57
N PRO A 728 5.02 -2.23 -2.20
CA PRO A 728 6.44 -2.59 -2.30
C PRO A 728 7.10 -2.75 -0.93
N MET A 729 8.01 -3.72 -0.79
CA MET A 729 8.82 -3.91 0.42
C MET A 729 9.69 -2.68 0.77
N SER A 730 9.99 -1.82 -0.21
CA SER A 730 10.73 -0.58 0.00
C SER A 730 10.08 0.37 1.02
N VAL A 731 8.78 0.23 1.31
CA VAL A 731 8.06 1.02 2.33
C VAL A 731 8.71 0.95 3.72
N ILE A 732 9.45 -0.12 4.03
CA ILE A 732 10.11 -0.31 5.32
C ILE A 732 11.40 0.52 5.47
N LYS A 733 11.88 1.17 4.40
CA LYS A 733 13.12 1.95 4.41
C LYS A 733 13.02 3.21 5.26
N GLN A 734 11.82 3.75 5.41
CA GLN A 734 11.57 4.96 6.20
C GLN A 734 10.39 4.75 7.16
N SER A 735 10.61 5.07 8.44
CA SER A 735 9.61 4.90 9.50
C SER A 735 8.37 5.79 9.31
N PRO A 736 7.15 5.29 9.59
CA PRO A 736 5.91 6.08 9.51
C PRO A 736 5.91 7.32 10.41
N TRP A 737 6.67 7.29 11.51
CA TRP A 737 6.88 8.44 12.40
C TRP A 737 7.56 9.62 11.70
N THR A 738 8.39 9.35 10.68
CA THR A 738 9.13 10.38 9.95
C THR A 738 8.39 10.90 8.72
N TRP A 739 7.24 10.32 8.38
CA TRP A 739 6.44 10.76 7.24
C TRP A 739 5.77 12.09 7.58
N SER A 740 5.89 13.07 6.71
CA SER A 740 5.55 14.45 7.06
C SER A 740 4.05 14.69 7.27
N TRP A 741 3.22 13.84 6.68
CA TRP A 741 1.75 13.94 6.63
C TRP A 741 1.02 13.00 7.61
N THR A 742 1.70 12.04 8.24
CA THR A 742 1.06 11.05 9.12
C THR A 742 0.54 11.65 10.42
N GLY A 743 1.15 12.75 10.89
CA GLY A 743 0.68 13.49 12.06
C GLY A 743 -0.77 13.93 11.93
N ILE A 744 -1.14 14.48 10.76
CA ILE A 744 -2.51 14.92 10.44
C ILE A 744 -3.47 13.73 10.45
N VAL A 745 -3.06 12.60 9.85
CA VAL A 745 -3.89 11.38 9.77
C VAL A 745 -4.21 10.83 11.16
N VAL A 746 -3.25 10.86 12.08
CA VAL A 746 -3.42 10.41 13.48
C VAL A 746 -4.22 11.42 14.29
N GLU A 747 -4.01 12.72 14.11
CA GLU A 747 -4.77 13.77 14.81
C GLU A 747 -6.27 13.70 14.51
N GLU A 748 -6.63 13.47 13.25
CA GLU A 748 -8.00 13.28 12.80
C GLU A 748 -8.66 12.00 13.33
N LEU A 749 -7.93 11.03 13.91
CA LEU A 749 -8.55 9.86 14.56
C LEU A 749 -9.37 10.28 15.78
N LYS A 750 -8.96 11.36 16.46
CA LYS A 750 -9.64 11.90 17.64
C LYS A 750 -11.07 12.34 17.34
N SER A 751 -11.43 12.62 16.08
CA SER A 751 -12.78 13.06 15.71
C SER A 751 -13.66 11.96 15.11
N GLN A 752 -13.10 10.78 14.78
CA GLN A 752 -13.83 9.69 14.11
C GLN A 752 -15.03 9.18 14.89
N HIS A 753 -14.94 9.18 16.23
CA HIS A 753 -16.02 8.71 17.09
C HIS A 753 -17.24 9.64 17.07
N TYR A 754 -17.07 10.94 16.81
CA TYR A 754 -18.20 11.86 16.59
C TYR A 754 -18.93 11.52 15.30
N THR A 755 -18.21 11.22 14.22
CA THR A 755 -18.81 10.81 12.95
C THR A 755 -19.57 9.49 13.09
N ALA A 756 -18.98 8.50 13.75
CA ALA A 756 -19.65 7.22 14.03
C ALA A 756 -20.92 7.41 14.89
N ALA A 757 -20.86 8.27 15.91
CA ALA A 757 -22.01 8.58 16.75
C ALA A 757 -23.12 9.31 15.99
N SER A 758 -22.77 10.26 15.09
CA SER A 758 -23.73 10.95 14.24
C SER A 758 -24.47 9.97 13.34
N LEU A 759 -23.73 9.12 12.61
CA LEU A 759 -24.32 8.07 11.76
C LEU A 759 -25.26 7.17 12.55
N ALA A 760 -24.87 6.74 13.76
CA ALA A 760 -25.72 5.91 14.61
C ALA A 760 -27.01 6.63 15.04
N ARG A 761 -26.96 7.93 15.37
CA ARG A 761 -28.16 8.74 15.68
C ARG A 761 -29.07 8.91 14.47
N ASP A 762 -28.50 8.97 13.27
CA ASP A 762 -29.24 9.00 12.00
C ASP A 762 -29.79 7.60 11.61
N GLY A 763 -29.61 6.60 12.48
CA GLY A 763 -30.12 5.25 12.30
C GLY A 763 -29.18 4.30 11.53
N ILE A 764 -27.97 4.75 11.20
CA ILE A 764 -26.96 4.00 10.44
C ILE A 764 -25.91 3.42 11.39
N ILE A 765 -26.01 2.13 11.71
CA ILE A 765 -24.98 1.41 12.46
C ILE A 765 -23.88 0.98 11.48
N THR A 766 -22.73 1.64 11.55
CA THR A 766 -21.60 1.34 10.66
C THR A 766 -20.73 0.20 11.18
N ASP A 767 -20.26 -0.64 10.27
CA ASP A 767 -19.20 -1.63 10.49
C ASP A 767 -17.79 -1.00 10.38
N LYS A 768 -17.70 0.25 9.91
CA LYS A 768 -16.45 0.94 9.62
C LYS A 768 -15.86 1.57 10.88
N ILE A 769 -14.67 1.12 11.24
CA ILE A 769 -13.89 1.72 12.33
C ILE A 769 -13.24 3.07 11.94
N TYR A 770 -13.22 3.41 10.65
CA TYR A 770 -12.84 4.73 10.12
C TYR A 770 -13.99 5.28 9.26
N PRO A 771 -15.05 5.84 9.88
CA PRO A 771 -16.22 6.34 9.17
C PRO A 771 -15.89 7.52 8.25
N SER A 772 -14.96 8.39 8.65
CA SER A 772 -14.45 9.45 7.79
C SER A 772 -13.25 8.93 6.97
N PRO A 773 -13.34 8.97 5.63
CA PRO A 773 -12.24 8.54 4.76
C PRO A 773 -11.01 9.45 4.88
N LEU A 774 -9.93 9.10 4.18
CA LEU A 774 -8.84 10.06 3.95
C LEU A 774 -9.34 11.25 3.11
N THR A 775 -8.55 12.32 2.99
CA THR A 775 -8.73 13.29 1.90
C THR A 775 -8.03 12.78 0.63
N ARG A 776 -8.36 13.33 -0.53
CA ARG A 776 -7.68 13.00 -1.79
C ARG A 776 -6.16 13.23 -1.70
N GLN A 777 -5.76 14.33 -1.08
CA GLN A 777 -4.36 14.70 -0.89
C GLN A 777 -3.64 13.69 0.02
N GLN A 778 -4.27 13.29 1.12
CA GLN A 778 -3.74 12.23 1.99
C GLN A 778 -3.65 10.89 1.24
N ALA A 779 -4.63 10.56 0.41
CA ALA A 779 -4.60 9.36 -0.43
C ALA A 779 -3.41 9.40 -1.41
N PHE A 780 -3.21 10.49 -2.15
CA PHE A 780 -2.06 10.66 -3.05
C PHE A 780 -0.71 10.67 -2.33
N ALA A 781 -0.62 11.32 -1.16
CA ALA A 781 0.59 11.26 -0.33
C ALA A 781 0.89 9.82 0.12
N SER A 782 -0.14 9.05 0.50
CA SER A 782 0.01 7.64 0.86
C SER A 782 0.44 6.76 -0.32
N ILE A 783 -0.14 6.99 -1.52
CA ILE A 783 0.22 6.29 -2.75
C ILE A 783 1.68 6.57 -3.11
N LEU A 784 2.10 7.84 -3.10
CA LEU A 784 3.49 8.22 -3.37
C LEU A 784 4.45 7.56 -2.36
N GLN A 785 4.11 7.60 -1.07
CA GLN A 785 4.94 7.00 -0.02
C GLN A 785 5.05 5.49 -0.17
N PHE A 786 3.97 4.80 -0.57
CA PHE A 786 3.99 3.34 -0.78
C PHE A 786 4.72 2.96 -2.06
N GLU A 787 4.48 3.67 -3.18
CA GLU A 787 5.13 3.37 -4.46
C GLU A 787 6.64 3.68 -4.44
N SER A 788 7.06 4.77 -3.79
CA SER A 788 8.48 5.13 -3.67
C SER A 788 9.21 4.44 -2.51
N GLY A 789 8.50 4.17 -1.41
CA GLY A 789 9.05 3.68 -0.15
C GLY A 789 9.91 4.67 0.65
N THR A 790 10.35 5.78 0.04
CA THR A 790 11.27 6.75 0.67
C THR A 790 10.89 8.22 0.48
N LEU A 791 9.95 8.54 -0.40
CA LEU A 791 9.56 9.92 -0.65
C LEU A 791 8.35 10.29 0.21
N SER A 792 8.57 11.23 1.12
CA SER A 792 7.53 11.81 1.96
C SER A 792 7.35 13.28 1.62
N VAL A 793 6.12 13.63 1.22
CA VAL A 793 5.74 14.97 0.77
C VAL A 793 4.57 15.46 1.61
N GLN A 794 4.52 16.76 1.87
CA GLN A 794 3.40 17.37 2.59
C GLN A 794 2.09 17.28 1.80
N VAL A 795 0.97 17.31 2.52
CA VAL A 795 -0.38 17.18 1.96
C VAL A 795 -0.66 18.30 0.93
N ASP A 796 -0.22 19.53 1.21
CA ASP A 796 -0.46 20.71 0.37
C ASP A 796 0.18 20.60 -1.03
N GLU A 797 1.31 19.88 -1.15
CA GLU A 797 1.96 19.67 -2.45
C GLU A 797 1.12 18.73 -3.35
N MET A 798 0.15 18.01 -2.78
CA MET A 798 -0.79 17.15 -3.52
C MET A 798 -2.04 17.88 -3.99
N ASP A 799 -2.23 19.16 -3.64
CA ASP A 799 -3.46 19.91 -3.96
C ASP A 799 -3.71 20.02 -5.46
N LYS A 800 -2.66 20.37 -6.22
CA LYS A 800 -2.71 20.53 -7.68
C LYS A 800 -2.57 19.23 -8.45
N VAL A 801 -2.23 18.13 -7.78
CA VAL A 801 -2.00 16.83 -8.41
C VAL A 801 -3.35 16.24 -8.83
N MET A 802 -3.49 15.91 -10.11
CA MET A 802 -4.70 15.30 -10.67
C MET A 802 -4.59 13.81 -10.89
N ALA A 803 -3.39 13.31 -11.14
CA ALA A 803 -3.12 11.88 -11.22
C ALA A 803 -1.68 11.54 -10.85
N ILE A 804 -1.45 10.30 -10.43
CA ILE A 804 -0.12 9.71 -10.25
C ILE A 804 -0.01 8.52 -11.21
N SER A 805 1.07 8.45 -11.99
CA SER A 805 1.43 7.28 -12.78
C SER A 805 2.65 6.59 -12.19
N SER A 806 2.52 5.31 -11.85
CA SER A 806 3.63 4.47 -11.36
C SER A 806 3.50 3.05 -11.93
N GLY A 807 4.54 2.57 -12.63
CA GLY A 807 4.52 1.24 -13.23
C GLY A 807 3.40 1.08 -14.27
N ASN A 808 2.48 0.13 -14.08
CA ASN A 808 1.25 -0.01 -14.88
C ASN A 808 -0.02 0.40 -14.12
N SER A 809 0.12 1.36 -13.19
CA SER A 809 -0.98 1.92 -12.42
C SER A 809 -1.13 3.42 -12.68
N LEU A 810 -2.36 3.83 -13.00
CA LEU A 810 -2.81 5.22 -12.99
C LEU A 810 -3.75 5.43 -11.81
N PHE A 811 -3.40 6.37 -10.95
CA PHE A 811 -4.21 6.82 -9.82
C PHE A 811 -4.77 8.19 -10.17
N ILE A 812 -6.08 8.29 -10.39
CA ILE A 812 -6.72 9.48 -10.97
C ILE A 812 -7.68 10.06 -9.94
N ALA A 813 -7.65 11.38 -9.73
CA ALA A 813 -8.65 12.02 -8.90
C ALA A 813 -10.04 11.85 -9.55
N GLN A 814 -10.99 11.24 -8.84
CA GLN A 814 -12.28 10.84 -9.41
C GLN A 814 -13.11 12.02 -9.90
N ARG A 815 -12.83 13.23 -9.39
CA ARG A 815 -13.41 14.49 -9.88
C ARG A 815 -13.11 14.78 -11.36
N LEU A 816 -12.07 14.20 -11.94
CA LEU A 816 -11.78 14.29 -13.38
C LEU A 816 -12.61 13.31 -14.21
N LEU A 817 -13.31 12.37 -13.58
CA LEU A 817 -13.98 11.23 -14.23
C LEU A 817 -15.49 11.24 -13.99
N SER A 818 -16.03 12.37 -13.52
CA SER A 818 -17.41 12.47 -13.04
C SER A 818 -17.97 13.86 -13.32
N ASP A 819 -19.28 13.95 -13.23
CA ASP A 819 -20.00 15.21 -13.32
C ASP A 819 -19.50 16.24 -12.28
N PRO A 820 -19.51 17.56 -12.60
CA PRO A 820 -19.18 18.61 -11.63
C PRO A 820 -19.97 18.51 -10.33
N ILE A 821 -21.23 18.06 -10.39
CA ILE A 821 -22.04 17.70 -9.22
C ILE A 821 -21.68 16.25 -8.85
N PRO A 822 -20.94 16.03 -7.74
CA PRO A 822 -20.54 14.67 -7.37
C PRO A 822 -21.77 13.84 -6.98
N PRO A 823 -21.79 12.53 -7.27
CA PRO A 823 -22.87 11.66 -6.83
C PRO A 823 -22.88 11.53 -5.30
N ASP A 824 -24.07 11.31 -4.72
CA ASP A 824 -24.31 11.30 -3.26
C ASP A 824 -23.44 10.28 -2.48
N ASN A 825 -22.84 9.29 -3.16
CA ASN A 825 -21.98 8.25 -2.60
C ASN A 825 -20.47 8.42 -2.86
N MET A 826 -20.04 9.51 -3.50
CA MET A 826 -18.61 9.75 -3.76
C MET A 826 -17.89 10.17 -2.46
N ALA A 827 -16.93 9.37 -2.01
CA ALA A 827 -16.11 9.68 -0.84
C ALA A 827 -15.17 10.89 -1.10
N SER A 828 -14.87 11.68 -0.06
CA SER A 828 -13.93 12.81 -0.15
C SER A 828 -12.49 12.42 -0.56
N CYS A 829 -12.10 11.15 -0.37
CA CYS A 829 -10.81 10.56 -0.80
C CYS A 829 -10.78 10.02 -2.23
N ALA A 830 -11.84 10.24 -3.02
CA ALA A 830 -12.09 9.51 -4.25
C ALA A 830 -10.92 9.57 -5.26
N VAL A 831 -10.07 8.55 -5.23
CA VAL A 831 -9.01 8.26 -6.20
C VAL A 831 -9.43 6.98 -6.92
N ALA A 832 -9.62 7.06 -8.23
CA ALA A 832 -9.84 5.91 -9.07
C ALA A 832 -8.49 5.28 -9.44
N HIS A 833 -8.44 3.95 -9.51
CA HIS A 833 -7.30 3.22 -10.06
C HIS A 833 -7.68 2.64 -11.41
N ALA A 834 -6.78 2.77 -12.38
CA ALA A 834 -6.89 2.14 -13.68
C ALA A 834 -5.56 1.47 -14.06
N PHE A 835 -5.65 0.35 -14.77
CA PHE A 835 -4.49 -0.29 -15.38
C PHE A 835 -4.06 0.52 -16.60
N GLY A 836 -2.82 1.02 -16.56
CA GLY A 836 -2.28 1.89 -17.59
C GLY A 836 -1.12 2.73 -17.07
N ASN A 837 -0.47 3.46 -17.97
CA ASN A 837 0.59 4.39 -17.62
C ASN A 837 0.75 5.48 -18.68
N VAL A 838 1.45 6.56 -18.33
CA VAL A 838 1.73 7.67 -19.25
C VAL A 838 2.99 7.47 -20.11
N GLY A 839 3.60 6.27 -20.10
CA GLY A 839 4.82 5.98 -20.86
C GLY A 839 6.07 6.71 -20.37
N LYS A 840 6.04 7.23 -19.14
CA LYS A 840 7.16 7.94 -18.52
C LYS A 840 7.82 7.11 -17.41
N PRO A 841 9.14 7.23 -17.20
CA PRO A 841 9.84 6.48 -16.17
C PRO A 841 9.56 7.01 -14.76
N GLY A 842 9.78 6.17 -13.74
CA GLY A 842 9.60 6.56 -12.33
C GLY A 842 8.14 6.77 -11.94
N ILE A 843 7.91 7.69 -11.00
CA ILE A 843 6.58 8.09 -10.53
C ILE A 843 6.28 9.50 -11.04
N ALA A 844 5.36 9.63 -12.00
CA ALA A 844 4.97 10.93 -12.55
C ALA A 844 3.74 11.47 -11.80
N LEU A 845 3.85 12.66 -11.22
CA LEU A 845 2.75 13.40 -10.62
C LEU A 845 2.22 14.40 -11.64
N LEU A 846 1.04 14.14 -12.18
CA LEU A 846 0.43 14.95 -13.23
C LEU A 846 -0.29 16.12 -12.58
N PHE A 847 -0.06 17.33 -13.09
CA PHE A 847 -0.74 18.55 -12.66
C PHE A 847 -1.04 19.46 -13.86
N ALA A 848 -2.06 20.30 -13.75
CA ALA A 848 -2.46 21.23 -14.79
C ALA A 848 -1.51 22.45 -14.88
N PRO A 849 -1.32 23.06 -16.07
CA PRO A 849 -0.58 24.31 -16.19
C PRO A 849 -1.24 25.45 -15.39
N GLU A 850 -0.43 26.41 -14.91
CA GLU A 850 -0.94 27.53 -14.11
C GLU A 850 -1.89 28.46 -14.88
N GLN A 851 -1.69 28.59 -16.20
CA GLN A 851 -2.51 29.45 -17.05
C GLN A 851 -3.10 28.62 -18.20
N PRO A 852 -4.24 27.94 -17.99
CA PRO A 852 -4.95 27.29 -19.08
C PRO A 852 -5.39 28.32 -20.11
N LEU A 853 -5.16 28.03 -21.39
CA LEU A 853 -5.56 28.90 -22.49
C LEU A 853 -6.99 28.57 -22.93
N VAL A 854 -7.78 29.59 -23.20
CA VAL A 854 -9.10 29.46 -23.84
C VAL A 854 -9.03 30.17 -25.17
N ARG A 855 -9.50 29.52 -26.24
CA ARG A 855 -9.57 30.13 -27.57
C ARG A 855 -10.44 31.39 -27.51
N ASP A 856 -9.99 32.45 -28.18
CA ASP A 856 -10.84 33.63 -28.40
C ASP A 856 -11.93 33.31 -29.42
N HIS A 857 -13.04 34.07 -29.38
CA HIS A 857 -14.07 33.91 -30.40
C HIS A 857 -13.51 34.30 -31.77
N ASP A 858 -13.66 33.39 -32.73
CA ASP A 858 -13.36 33.66 -34.13
C ASP A 858 -14.50 34.47 -34.76
N VAL A 859 -14.24 35.74 -35.04
CA VAL A 859 -15.22 36.70 -35.58
C VAL A 859 -15.78 36.23 -36.93
N GLU A 860 -15.05 35.40 -37.69
CA GLU A 860 -15.53 34.85 -38.96
C GLU A 860 -16.63 33.78 -38.75
N ARG A 861 -16.75 33.23 -37.54
CA ARG A 861 -17.76 32.23 -37.15
C ARG A 861 -19.01 32.87 -36.52
N TRP A 862 -19.24 34.17 -36.71
CA TRP A 862 -20.45 34.84 -36.20
C TRP A 862 -21.76 34.18 -36.67
N GLN A 863 -21.76 33.50 -37.82
CA GLN A 863 -22.93 32.85 -38.40
C GLN A 863 -23.46 31.67 -37.58
N VAL A 864 -22.65 31.09 -36.70
CA VAL A 864 -23.07 29.99 -35.81
C VAL A 864 -23.44 30.45 -34.41
N VAL A 865 -23.30 31.76 -34.11
CA VAL A 865 -23.68 32.37 -32.83
C VAL A 865 -25.09 32.92 -32.95
N ASN A 866 -26.09 32.21 -32.40
CA ASN A 866 -27.49 32.64 -32.45
C ASN A 866 -27.92 33.35 -31.16
N HIS A 867 -27.52 32.80 -30.00
CA HIS A 867 -27.97 33.25 -28.69
C HIS A 867 -29.51 33.27 -28.57
N ASN A 868 -30.13 32.15 -28.93
CA ASN A 868 -31.58 31.98 -28.84
C ASN A 868 -32.08 32.11 -27.39
N LEU A 869 -33.36 32.47 -27.22
CA LEU A 869 -33.97 32.44 -25.89
C LEU A 869 -34.06 31.00 -25.40
N PHE A 870 -33.69 30.79 -24.13
CA PHE A 870 -33.74 29.49 -23.49
C PHE A 870 -35.19 29.03 -23.27
N ASP A 871 -35.47 27.80 -23.67
CA ASP A 871 -36.82 27.21 -23.69
C ASP A 871 -37.17 26.40 -22.43
N GLY A 872 -36.24 26.26 -21.49
CA GLY A 872 -36.41 25.45 -20.28
C GLY A 872 -35.90 24.00 -20.41
N SER A 873 -35.47 23.58 -21.60
CA SER A 873 -34.99 22.22 -21.88
C SER A 873 -33.47 22.11 -21.75
N GLN A 874 -32.98 21.05 -21.09
CA GLN A 874 -31.54 20.70 -21.13
C GLN A 874 -31.10 20.10 -22.47
N ALA A 875 -32.06 19.63 -23.29
CA ALA A 875 -31.80 19.07 -24.60
C ALA A 875 -31.81 20.19 -25.66
N GLY A 876 -30.89 20.12 -26.62
CA GLY A 876 -30.82 21.05 -27.76
C GLY A 876 -29.40 21.46 -28.14
N GLY A 877 -28.42 21.33 -27.24
CA GLY A 877 -27.01 21.59 -27.54
C GLY A 877 -26.38 20.54 -28.46
N VAL A 878 -25.46 20.96 -29.31
CA VAL A 878 -24.76 20.14 -30.31
C VAL A 878 -23.30 19.97 -29.87
N PHE A 879 -23.06 18.99 -29.00
CA PHE A 879 -21.74 18.72 -28.42
C PHE A 879 -21.24 17.29 -28.69
N ASP A 880 -21.87 16.55 -29.61
CA ASP A 880 -21.52 15.14 -29.89
C ASP A 880 -20.10 14.97 -30.47
N GLY A 881 -19.53 16.02 -31.05
CA GLY A 881 -18.14 16.06 -31.54
C GLY A 881 -17.11 16.45 -30.48
N SER A 882 -17.53 16.72 -29.25
CA SER A 882 -16.66 17.22 -28.19
C SER A 882 -15.94 16.07 -27.47
N SER A 883 -14.64 16.24 -27.24
CA SER A 883 -13.77 15.22 -26.64
C SER A 883 -12.68 15.86 -25.79
N LEU A 884 -12.23 15.14 -24.77
CA LEU A 884 -11.15 15.57 -23.88
C LEU A 884 -9.88 14.77 -24.17
N HIS A 885 -8.77 15.48 -24.37
CA HIS A 885 -7.48 14.89 -24.68
C HIS A 885 -6.43 15.30 -23.67
N MET A 886 -5.57 14.37 -23.28
CA MET A 886 -4.42 14.63 -22.41
C MET A 886 -3.13 14.73 -23.24
N SER A 887 -2.28 15.71 -22.93
CA SER A 887 -0.95 15.86 -23.52
C SER A 887 0.05 16.42 -22.50
N PHE A 888 1.35 16.26 -22.77
CA PHE A 888 2.41 16.77 -21.90
C PHE A 888 3.07 18.01 -22.51
N THR A 889 3.35 19.02 -21.70
CA THR A 889 3.99 20.26 -22.19
C THR A 889 5.50 20.10 -22.42
N GLY A 890 6.07 19.02 -21.88
CA GLY A 890 7.51 18.77 -21.83
C GLY A 890 8.18 19.32 -20.58
N TRP A 891 7.47 20.07 -19.73
CA TRP A 891 8.01 20.50 -18.45
C TRP A 891 7.98 19.37 -17.42
N GLU A 892 9.14 19.11 -16.81
CA GLU A 892 9.33 18.16 -15.73
C GLU A 892 10.11 18.84 -14.60
N GLY A 893 9.67 18.69 -13.36
CA GLY A 893 10.24 19.38 -12.20
C GLY A 893 10.40 18.49 -10.97
N PRO A 894 11.39 18.75 -10.11
CA PRO A 894 11.59 17.96 -8.89
C PRO A 894 10.46 18.20 -7.87
N LEU A 895 10.20 17.20 -7.03
CA LEU A 895 9.32 17.35 -5.87
C LEU A 895 10.01 18.13 -4.75
N ARG A 896 9.23 18.92 -3.99
CA ARG A 896 9.68 19.54 -2.75
C ARG A 896 9.65 18.52 -1.62
N VAL A 897 10.75 17.79 -1.44
CA VAL A 897 10.88 16.74 -0.43
C VAL A 897 11.77 17.22 0.73
N ARG A 898 11.43 16.86 1.99
CA ARG A 898 12.34 17.03 3.13
C ARG A 898 13.42 15.92 3.11
N GLY A 899 14.70 16.31 3.05
CA GLY A 899 15.84 15.41 3.28
C GLY A 899 16.81 15.28 2.10
N PRO A 900 17.97 14.61 2.31
CA PRO A 900 19.06 14.50 1.31
C PRO A 900 18.70 13.70 0.05
N SER A 901 17.49 13.11 0.01
CA SER A 901 16.94 12.35 -1.11
C SER A 901 16.33 13.24 -2.21
N ALA A 902 15.99 14.49 -1.92
CA ALA A 902 15.32 15.42 -2.85
C ALA A 902 16.11 15.68 -4.15
N PHE A 903 17.42 15.45 -4.14
CA PHE A 903 18.31 15.65 -5.29
C PHE A 903 18.71 14.33 -6.00
N ARG A 904 18.29 13.16 -5.48
CA ARG A 904 18.76 11.86 -5.96
C ARG A 904 17.84 11.32 -7.07
N GLY A 905 17.96 11.90 -8.25
CA GLY A 905 17.57 11.27 -9.52
C GLY A 905 16.10 10.90 -9.67
N MET A 906 15.22 11.90 -9.80
CA MET A 906 13.84 11.84 -10.33
C MET A 906 13.11 10.48 -10.13
N GLU A 907 13.13 9.93 -8.91
CA GLU A 907 12.32 8.75 -8.58
C GLU A 907 10.84 9.08 -8.67
N ALA A 908 10.49 10.29 -8.23
CA ALA A 908 9.24 10.94 -8.53
C ALA A 908 9.49 12.39 -8.96
N TYR A 909 8.62 12.92 -9.81
CA TYR A 909 8.69 14.28 -10.33
C TYR A 909 7.32 14.78 -10.74
N ASN A 910 7.18 16.09 -10.79
CA ASN A 910 6.03 16.78 -11.31
C ASN A 910 6.10 16.81 -12.84
N LEU A 911 5.03 16.38 -13.50
CA LEU A 911 4.86 16.36 -14.95
C LEU A 911 3.70 17.28 -15.33
N GLU A 912 4.02 18.41 -15.97
CA GLU A 912 2.99 19.35 -16.38
C GLU A 912 2.20 18.76 -17.55
N THR A 913 0.89 18.67 -17.35
CA THR A 913 -0.02 17.90 -18.20
C THR A 913 -1.22 18.75 -18.56
N ARG A 914 -1.44 18.97 -19.85
CA ARG A 914 -2.59 19.68 -20.40
C ARG A 914 -3.73 18.70 -20.61
N ILE A 915 -4.89 19.06 -20.06
CA ILE A 915 -6.17 18.47 -20.46
C ILE A 915 -6.84 19.49 -21.36
N SER A 916 -7.05 19.14 -22.62
CA SER A 916 -7.57 20.06 -23.62
C SER A 916 -8.88 19.52 -24.17
N MET A 917 -9.86 20.40 -24.35
CA MET A 917 -11.11 20.09 -25.03
C MET A 917 -10.99 20.40 -26.52
N TYR A 918 -11.39 19.43 -27.33
CA TYR A 918 -11.52 19.55 -28.77
C TYR A 918 -12.98 19.38 -29.17
N ASP A 919 -13.42 20.17 -30.14
CA ASP A 919 -14.72 20.01 -30.78
C ASP A 919 -14.54 19.82 -32.28
N GLN A 920 -15.09 18.73 -32.82
CA GLN A 920 -14.93 18.34 -34.23
C GLN A 920 -13.45 18.29 -34.69
N GLY A 921 -12.54 17.97 -33.76
CA GLY A 921 -11.10 17.90 -34.01
C GLY A 921 -10.35 19.23 -33.91
N GLU A 922 -11.02 20.34 -33.62
CA GLU A 922 -10.40 21.65 -33.38
C GLU A 922 -10.26 21.94 -31.89
N TRP A 923 -9.12 22.53 -31.50
CA TRP A 923 -8.86 22.89 -30.10
C TRP A 923 -9.74 24.07 -29.65
N VAL A 924 -10.33 23.98 -28.45
CA VAL A 924 -11.16 25.03 -27.88
C VAL A 924 -10.57 25.62 -26.60
N ALA A 925 -10.16 24.79 -25.65
CA ALA A 925 -9.63 25.27 -24.38
C ALA A 925 -8.78 24.21 -23.67
N ASP A 926 -7.77 24.67 -22.94
CA ASP A 926 -7.11 23.90 -21.88
C ASP A 926 -7.92 24.05 -20.58
N LEU A 927 -8.00 22.98 -19.79
CA LEU A 927 -8.86 22.89 -18.63
C LEU A 927 -8.05 22.70 -17.35
N ASN A 928 -8.32 23.52 -16.34
CA ASN A 928 -7.87 23.29 -14.96
C ASN A 928 -9.05 22.89 -14.08
N ILE A 929 -9.46 21.62 -14.26
CA ILE A 929 -10.69 21.08 -13.69
C ILE A 929 -10.70 21.18 -12.15
N LEU A 930 -9.61 20.75 -11.50
CA LEU A 930 -9.55 20.72 -10.04
C LEU A 930 -9.71 22.11 -9.44
N GLU A 931 -8.92 23.08 -9.91
CA GLU A 931 -8.96 24.45 -9.41
C GLU A 931 -10.32 25.12 -9.69
N SER A 932 -10.90 24.86 -10.86
CA SER A 932 -12.23 25.37 -11.21
C SER A 932 -13.35 24.87 -10.29
N LEU A 933 -13.20 23.66 -9.73
CA LEU A 933 -14.18 23.05 -8.83
C LEU A 933 -13.97 23.39 -7.35
N THR A 934 -12.72 23.54 -6.89
CA THR A 934 -12.41 23.77 -5.47
C THR A 934 -12.27 25.24 -5.09
N SER A 935 -11.74 26.05 -6.00
CA SER A 935 -11.24 27.40 -5.68
C SER A 935 -12.06 28.50 -6.34
N SER A 936 -13.17 28.16 -7.00
CA SER A 936 -14.07 29.13 -7.60
C SER A 936 -15.07 29.66 -6.56
N PRO A 937 -14.90 30.89 -6.03
CA PRO A 937 -15.91 31.51 -5.16
C PRO A 937 -17.23 31.77 -5.90
N ASN A 938 -17.18 31.69 -7.23
CA ASN A 938 -18.24 31.97 -8.17
C ASN A 938 -19.00 30.71 -8.60
N LEU A 939 -18.62 29.51 -8.13
CA LEU A 939 -19.31 28.26 -8.42
C LEU A 939 -20.30 27.92 -7.31
N ARG A 940 -21.58 27.71 -7.65
CA ARG A 940 -22.61 27.25 -6.72
C ARG A 940 -23.46 26.15 -7.34
N VAL A 941 -24.02 25.26 -6.52
CA VAL A 941 -25.02 24.28 -6.95
C VAL A 941 -26.39 24.80 -6.52
N CYS A 942 -27.33 24.90 -7.46
CA CYS A 942 -28.69 25.39 -7.20
C CYS A 942 -29.72 24.28 -7.38
N GLY A 943 -30.90 24.46 -6.80
CA GLY A 943 -32.04 23.55 -7.02
C GLY A 943 -31.99 22.21 -6.27
N VAL A 944 -30.97 21.95 -5.43
CA VAL A 944 -30.83 20.70 -4.65
C VAL A 944 -31.80 20.65 -3.45
N HIS A 945 -32.25 21.83 -2.97
CA HIS A 945 -33.03 21.98 -1.74
C HIS A 945 -34.45 22.51 -1.94
N CYS A 946 -35.00 22.49 -3.16
CA CYS A 946 -36.39 22.84 -3.38
C CYS A 946 -37.33 21.80 -2.74
N ARG A 947 -37.57 21.94 -1.43
CA ARG A 947 -38.82 21.52 -0.80
C ARG A 947 -39.95 22.05 -1.66
N GLN A 948 -41.02 21.26 -1.85
CA GLN A 948 -42.24 21.61 -2.60
C GLN A 948 -42.56 23.12 -2.50
N CYS A 949 -42.08 23.90 -3.47
CA CYS A 949 -42.34 25.32 -3.55
C CYS A 949 -43.68 25.52 -4.28
N GLY A 950 -44.44 26.54 -3.91
CA GLY A 950 -45.73 26.84 -4.57
C GLY A 950 -45.61 27.48 -5.96
N HIS A 951 -44.39 27.61 -6.49
CA HIS A 951 -44.10 28.23 -7.78
C HIS A 951 -44.38 27.26 -8.95
N ASP A 952 -44.75 27.82 -10.10
CA ASP A 952 -44.66 27.09 -11.37
C ASP A 952 -43.18 26.86 -11.69
N PRO A 953 -42.73 25.59 -11.89
CA PRO A 953 -41.33 25.28 -12.14
C PRO A 953 -40.82 25.73 -13.51
N SER A 954 -41.70 26.17 -14.44
CA SER A 954 -41.33 26.55 -15.79
C SER A 954 -40.45 27.81 -15.85
N ILE A 955 -39.60 27.90 -16.88
CA ILE A 955 -38.77 29.10 -17.11
C ILE A 955 -39.64 30.33 -17.37
N ALA A 956 -40.77 30.18 -18.06
CA ALA A 956 -41.68 31.28 -18.38
C ALA A 956 -42.24 31.96 -17.12
N ALA A 957 -42.48 31.19 -16.06
CA ALA A 957 -42.97 31.70 -14.78
C ALA A 957 -41.91 32.46 -13.97
N SER A 958 -40.62 32.23 -14.23
CA SER A 958 -39.53 32.94 -13.54
C SER A 958 -39.38 34.40 -13.98
N GLY A 959 -39.88 34.75 -15.18
CA GLY A 959 -39.71 36.08 -15.77
C GLY A 959 -38.27 36.42 -16.21
N ALA A 960 -37.33 35.48 -16.12
CA ALA A 960 -35.94 35.69 -16.54
C ALA A 960 -35.76 35.49 -18.05
N GLU A 961 -35.10 36.44 -18.71
CA GLU A 961 -34.68 36.31 -20.11
C GLU A 961 -33.29 35.68 -20.19
N LEU A 962 -33.26 34.35 -20.22
CA LEU A 962 -32.03 33.56 -20.35
C LEU A 962 -31.75 33.20 -21.81
N VAL A 963 -30.48 33.07 -22.17
CA VAL A 963 -30.00 32.69 -23.51
C VAL A 963 -29.50 31.26 -23.50
N SER A 964 -29.85 30.45 -24.52
CA SER A 964 -29.28 29.11 -24.70
C SER A 964 -27.89 29.19 -25.32
N ILE A 965 -27.00 28.33 -24.81
CA ILE A 965 -25.69 28.07 -25.36
C ILE A 965 -25.67 26.62 -25.86
N ASP A 966 -25.65 26.49 -27.18
CA ASP A 966 -25.84 25.23 -27.90
C ASP A 966 -24.57 24.74 -28.59
N CYS A 967 -23.55 25.60 -28.72
CA CYS A 967 -22.23 25.26 -29.24
C CYS A 967 -21.14 26.04 -28.50
N TRP A 968 -19.87 25.67 -28.70
CA TRP A 968 -18.76 26.34 -28.04
C TRP A 968 -18.56 27.78 -28.50
N GLU A 969 -18.79 28.09 -29.78
CA GLU A 969 -18.72 29.44 -30.32
C GLU A 969 -19.65 30.41 -29.60
N GLU A 970 -20.85 29.97 -29.19
CA GLU A 970 -21.79 30.78 -28.41
C GLU A 970 -21.29 31.04 -26.98
N LEU A 971 -20.56 30.11 -26.37
CA LEU A 971 -19.93 30.32 -25.05
C LEU A 971 -18.72 31.26 -25.16
N LEU A 972 -17.94 31.13 -26.24
CA LEU A 972 -16.77 31.96 -26.51
C LEU A 972 -17.18 33.38 -26.92
N SER A 973 -18.26 33.55 -27.66
CA SER A 973 -18.90 34.84 -27.94
C SER A 973 -19.93 35.13 -26.85
N THR A 974 -19.48 35.61 -25.69
CA THR A 974 -20.37 35.81 -24.54
C THR A 974 -21.57 36.71 -24.84
N ALA A 975 -22.77 36.29 -24.46
CA ALA A 975 -23.98 37.10 -24.54
C ALA A 975 -24.03 38.21 -23.47
N ASP A 976 -24.84 39.24 -23.71
CA ASP A 976 -25.13 40.31 -22.74
C ASP A 976 -26.13 39.87 -21.64
N LYS A 977 -26.83 38.76 -21.87
CA LYS A 977 -27.82 38.17 -20.96
C LYS A 977 -27.26 36.95 -20.23
N PRO A 978 -27.86 36.53 -19.11
CA PRO A 978 -27.49 35.28 -18.44
C PRO A 978 -27.63 34.09 -19.39
N MET A 979 -26.63 33.21 -19.39
CA MET A 979 -26.49 32.11 -20.34
C MET A 979 -26.83 30.77 -19.70
N VAL A 980 -27.38 29.83 -20.47
CA VAL A 980 -27.65 28.45 -20.06
C VAL A 980 -26.97 27.51 -21.04
N LEU A 981 -25.90 26.83 -20.59
CA LEU A 981 -25.24 25.76 -21.33
C LEU A 981 -26.13 24.52 -21.31
N ARG A 982 -26.70 24.18 -22.47
CA ARG A 982 -27.55 22.99 -22.66
C ARG A 982 -26.70 21.77 -22.93
N SER A 983 -26.10 21.25 -21.88
CA SER A 983 -25.09 20.18 -21.96
C SER A 983 -25.69 18.78 -22.10
N GLY A 984 -27.01 18.65 -21.96
CA GLY A 984 -27.70 17.36 -21.90
C GLY A 984 -27.19 16.52 -20.73
N SER A 985 -26.82 15.27 -21.00
CA SER A 985 -26.26 14.36 -19.98
C SER A 985 -24.73 14.23 -20.04
N SER A 986 -24.06 15.09 -20.83
CA SER A 986 -22.61 14.98 -21.05
C SER A 986 -21.80 15.64 -19.94
N TRP A 987 -21.31 14.83 -19.00
CA TRP A 987 -20.47 15.28 -17.89
C TRP A 987 -19.20 16.04 -18.37
N MET A 988 -18.64 15.66 -19.53
CA MET A 988 -17.44 16.30 -20.11
C MET A 988 -17.73 17.74 -20.55
N VAL A 989 -18.88 17.97 -21.18
CA VAL A 989 -19.33 19.31 -21.60
C VAL A 989 -19.53 20.18 -20.38
N ARG A 990 -20.12 19.63 -19.31
CA ARG A 990 -20.37 20.33 -18.05
C ARG A 990 -19.06 20.74 -17.36
N LEU A 991 -18.10 19.82 -17.21
CA LEU A 991 -16.77 20.15 -16.66
C LEU A 991 -16.05 21.21 -17.49
N THR A 992 -16.16 21.13 -18.82
CA THR A 992 -15.53 22.10 -19.72
C THR A 992 -16.18 23.48 -19.58
N GLY A 993 -17.51 23.54 -19.53
CA GLY A 993 -18.26 24.77 -19.30
C GLY A 993 -17.86 25.45 -17.99
N VAL A 994 -17.76 24.68 -16.90
CA VAL A 994 -17.29 25.18 -15.58
C VAL A 994 -15.85 25.70 -15.67
N SER A 995 -14.96 24.98 -16.35
CA SER A 995 -13.55 25.35 -16.48
C SER A 995 -13.37 26.64 -17.30
N ILE A 996 -14.12 26.79 -18.40
CA ILE A 996 -14.13 28.01 -19.22
C ILE A 996 -14.74 29.18 -18.44
N ALA A 997 -15.84 28.95 -17.72
CA ALA A 997 -16.47 29.95 -16.87
C ALA A 997 -15.53 30.47 -15.80
N TYR A 998 -14.80 29.58 -15.12
CA TYR A 998 -13.77 29.94 -14.16
C TYR A 998 -12.67 30.79 -14.80
N SER A 999 -12.12 30.35 -15.94
CA SER A 999 -11.04 31.05 -16.65
C SER A 999 -11.45 32.45 -17.13
N ARG A 1000 -12.74 32.65 -17.45
CA ARG A 1000 -13.30 33.94 -17.87
C ARG A 1000 -13.95 34.75 -16.74
N GLY A 1001 -13.88 34.27 -15.50
CA GLY A 1001 -14.40 34.97 -14.32
C GLY A 1001 -15.93 35.04 -14.23
N PHE A 1002 -16.66 34.11 -14.85
CA PHE A 1002 -18.14 34.08 -14.79
C PHE A 1002 -18.61 33.55 -13.43
N ARG A 1003 -19.81 33.99 -13.01
CA ARG A 1003 -20.59 33.33 -11.96
C ARG A 1003 -21.27 32.10 -12.55
N CYS A 1004 -20.90 30.93 -12.04
CA CYS A 1004 -21.31 29.64 -12.58
C CYS A 1004 -22.27 28.92 -11.61
N PHE A 1005 -23.42 28.51 -12.10
CA PHE A 1005 -24.43 27.77 -11.33
C PHE A 1005 -24.64 26.38 -11.95
N LEU A 1006 -24.39 25.35 -11.16
CA LEU A 1006 -24.60 23.96 -11.53
C LEU A 1006 -26.03 23.53 -11.19
N LEU A 1007 -26.73 22.95 -12.16
CA LEU A 1007 -28.10 22.45 -11.99
C LEU A 1007 -28.13 20.92 -11.96
N PRO A 1008 -29.00 20.27 -11.17
CA PRO A 1008 -29.10 18.82 -11.16
C PRO A 1008 -29.73 18.28 -12.45
N VAL A 1009 -29.11 17.28 -13.06
CA VAL A 1009 -29.58 16.63 -14.33
C VAL A 1009 -30.62 15.53 -14.06
N HIS A 1010 -30.64 14.99 -12.84
CA HIS A 1010 -31.43 13.81 -12.47
C HIS A 1010 -32.47 14.09 -11.37
N LYS A 1011 -32.69 15.36 -11.03
CA LYS A 1011 -33.68 15.79 -10.04
C LYS A 1011 -34.45 16.98 -10.60
N ASP A 1012 -35.77 16.97 -10.44
CA ASP A 1012 -36.59 18.11 -10.82
C ASP A 1012 -36.29 19.31 -9.90
N PHE A 1013 -36.30 20.51 -10.47
CA PHE A 1013 -36.12 21.77 -9.76
C PHE A 1013 -37.05 22.85 -10.33
N CYS A 1014 -37.16 23.97 -9.62
CA CYS A 1014 -37.98 25.11 -10.03
C CYS A 1014 -37.09 26.26 -10.55
N TRP A 1015 -37.31 26.71 -11.78
CA TRP A 1015 -36.55 27.82 -12.37
C TRP A 1015 -36.71 29.14 -11.61
N THR A 1016 -37.89 29.44 -11.07
CA THR A 1016 -38.11 30.64 -10.25
C THR A 1016 -37.20 30.65 -9.02
N CYS A 1017 -37.10 29.53 -8.30
CA CYS A 1017 -36.21 29.42 -7.14
C CYS A 1017 -34.72 29.51 -7.54
N VAL A 1018 -34.33 28.90 -8.67
CA VAL A 1018 -32.95 28.98 -9.18
C VAL A 1018 -32.57 30.43 -9.52
N VAL A 1019 -33.46 31.17 -10.19
CA VAL A 1019 -33.24 32.56 -10.57
C VAL A 1019 -33.16 33.47 -9.33
N GLU A 1020 -34.02 33.24 -8.34
CA GLU A 1020 -33.98 33.93 -7.04
C GLU A 1020 -32.67 33.66 -6.29
N GLU A 1021 -32.26 32.40 -6.18
CA GLU A 1021 -31.02 31.97 -5.51
C GLU A 1021 -29.75 32.51 -6.20
N ALA A 1022 -29.80 32.66 -7.52
CA ALA A 1022 -28.71 33.20 -8.31
C ALA A 1022 -28.58 34.73 -8.25
N GLU A 1023 -29.57 35.44 -7.67
CA GLU A 1023 -29.63 36.91 -7.58
C GLU A 1023 -29.41 37.59 -8.94
N THR A 1024 -30.02 37.06 -10.01
CA THR A 1024 -29.76 37.48 -11.40
C THR A 1024 -30.07 38.95 -11.70
N GLY A 1025 -30.67 39.70 -10.75
CA GLY A 1025 -31.05 41.11 -10.89
C GLY A 1025 -30.13 42.16 -10.27
N GLU A 1026 -29.18 41.80 -9.38
CA GLU A 1026 -28.45 42.80 -8.56
C GLU A 1026 -26.97 43.05 -8.95
N ALA A 1027 -26.34 42.19 -9.77
CA ALA A 1027 -24.93 42.32 -10.16
C ALA A 1027 -24.77 42.69 -11.65
N LYS A 1028 -24.91 43.99 -11.99
CA LYS A 1028 -24.88 44.47 -13.39
C LYS A 1028 -23.57 44.25 -14.16
N ASP A 1029 -22.47 43.93 -13.48
CA ASP A 1029 -21.12 43.85 -14.10
C ASP A 1029 -20.54 42.42 -14.19
N GLN A 1030 -21.24 41.38 -13.72
CA GLN A 1030 -20.75 39.99 -13.76
C GLN A 1030 -21.58 39.09 -14.68
N LYS A 1031 -20.91 38.35 -15.56
CA LYS A 1031 -21.54 37.39 -16.48
C LYS A 1031 -21.98 36.13 -15.73
N LEU A 1032 -23.18 35.65 -16.04
CA LEU A 1032 -23.82 34.50 -15.39
C LEU A 1032 -23.91 33.33 -16.37
N LEU A 1033 -23.49 32.14 -15.93
CA LEU A 1033 -23.60 30.88 -16.67
C LEU A 1033 -24.31 29.83 -15.80
N PHE A 1034 -25.45 29.33 -16.26
CA PHE A 1034 -26.07 28.13 -15.75
C PHE A 1034 -25.59 26.94 -16.58
N VAL A 1035 -25.14 25.87 -15.94
CA VAL A 1035 -24.74 24.63 -16.60
C VAL A 1035 -25.83 23.59 -16.35
N TYR A 1036 -26.68 23.40 -17.36
CA TYR A 1036 -27.81 22.48 -17.31
C TYR A 1036 -27.44 21.16 -17.96
#